data_AF-A0A0B2BVP9-F1
#
_entry.id   AF-A0A0B2BVP9-F1
#
_cell.length_a   1.000
_cell.length_b   1.000
_cell.length_c   1.000
_cell.angle_alpha   90.00
_cell.angle_beta   90.00
_cell.angle_gamma   90.00
#
_symmetry.space_group_name_H-M   'P 1'
#
loop_
_entity.id
_entity.type
_entity.pdbx_description
1 polymer ?
#
loop_
_entity_poly.entity_id
_entity_poly.type
_entity_poly.pdbx_seq_one_letter_code
_entity_poly.pdbx_strand_id
1 'polypeptide(L)'
;MSRILRALRAPLPFACIILALSQPACGQTATPDTAAAEQGGDEIVVTGTYARSLAAATQTKRNASYGVDSIASTDIGKFPTQNVAEALQLVTGVSITRPRGEGLYVSVRGLGPQFQSTLVNGRTVAINDLIENGGAAGRQFRFEMLPAEFVSQIDVIKTPTADMTEGALGGNIDVQTFKPLDVGTKTTLNLRGTYTTMTERVRPNATVLSSYAAADDSFGILAGVQYWAKSVRNDRFYNTGWNLIPRFAQTLGGSFYTPTRTRPTVETEERDRYSGIVSAQWRPSPELETTLDVSLTRLDVEYDEFGLDIYPDDPGTAIVPGSFTVAGDTVTRATINNVRFMASREYSLNRHDLINVGLKQLWSPGAWDVSANVNWSYAHSFHPSYREGTVRSRMQIIAPLTYDASGGYKVGPVISTPANVDDPASYIFYPFNIAPKNSKDWDTYARLDIGRDLSGFITRLQAGGEYHWRKRDYARRDFNVNVPGNPPIGQVVPGGYEPLPFDDAFDRIGGGFPRSWAVPVTSAFYDRLFTDAVANAPLAAGDLRASYIVEEKIFGGYVRADYGFDLGAVGVTGNVGVRYVHTDQVASGTLTLGTTPTPASFPQEFNNWLPSFNLRAALTPSLIARLAASRVLTRPNMTQTAPQISVSTDAPTASGGNPDLQPFLATQFDGSLEWYFQPAASLTGAVFWKKMDDYITAQNVNIDIPGRGTVLLNTQVNGGAAKVYGVEAAYNQVFDFLPAPFDGLGVQASYTHTSVRSNYQAGARPIVDQLIGLSKNSYNLVGFYDYGPVSARLSYVWRGRYLTSNGSTTQTESYVAPFGSLDGNLSFRVLPDTLLSLEGINLAGAKAYSYSGIEQRYNEIQYYGRTILFGIRTQF
;
A
#
# COMPACT_ATOMS: atom_id res chain seq x y z
N MET A 1 8.44 -15.12 23.97
CA MET A 1 8.05 -14.03 24.91
C MET A 1 9.21 -13.15 25.39
N SER A 2 10.44 -13.64 25.60
CA SER A 2 11.56 -12.83 26.17
C SER A 2 12.23 -11.79 25.26
N ARG A 3 11.92 -11.73 23.95
CA ARG A 3 12.47 -10.72 23.02
C ARG A 3 11.60 -9.47 22.84
N ILE A 4 10.29 -9.55 23.09
CA ILE A 4 9.36 -8.39 22.99
C ILE A 4 9.67 -7.35 24.08
N LEU A 5 10.13 -7.79 25.26
CA LEU A 5 10.52 -6.92 26.37
C LEU A 5 11.81 -6.12 26.13
N ARG A 6 12.64 -6.46 25.14
CA ARG A 6 13.86 -5.69 24.81
C ARG A 6 13.58 -4.48 23.91
N ALA A 7 12.46 -4.45 23.18
CA ALA A 7 12.06 -3.31 22.35
C ALA A 7 11.54 -2.11 23.19
N LEU A 8 11.13 -2.35 24.43
CA LEU A 8 10.69 -1.34 25.40
C LEU A 8 11.83 -0.50 26.02
N ARG A 9 13.08 -0.63 25.55
CA ARG A 9 14.26 0.08 26.10
C ARG A 9 14.67 1.35 25.34
N ALA A 10 13.90 1.80 24.35
CA ALA A 10 14.08 3.16 23.84
C ALA A 10 13.69 4.16 24.94
N PRO A 11 14.46 5.25 25.17
CA PRO A 11 14.09 6.25 26.17
C PRO A 11 12.79 6.90 25.74
N LEU A 12 11.69 6.55 26.40
CA LEU A 12 10.46 7.33 26.38
C LEU A 12 10.83 8.75 26.82
N PRO A 13 10.69 9.80 25.98
CA PRO A 13 10.64 11.14 26.51
C PRO A 13 9.34 11.24 27.30
N PHE A 14 9.43 10.98 28.61
CA PHE A 14 8.36 11.22 29.57
C PHE A 14 8.12 12.73 29.66
N ALA A 15 7.37 13.29 28.71
CA ALA A 15 6.70 14.57 28.89
C ALA A 15 5.35 14.28 29.56
N CYS A 16 5.37 13.99 30.87
CA CYS A 16 4.17 14.03 31.69
C CYS A 16 3.73 15.50 31.81
N ILE A 17 2.87 15.98 30.91
CA ILE A 17 2.00 17.12 31.21
C ILE A 17 0.76 16.52 31.86
N ILE A 18 0.83 16.30 33.17
CA ILE A 18 -0.36 16.13 34.00
C ILE A 18 -0.92 17.54 34.19
N LEU A 19 -2.01 17.87 33.49
CA LEU A 19 -2.86 19.00 33.86
C LEU A 19 -3.51 18.67 35.21
N ALA A 20 -2.80 18.97 36.29
CA ALA A 20 -3.31 18.90 37.65
C ALA A 20 -4.29 20.07 37.84
N LEU A 21 -5.58 19.83 37.61
CA LEU A 21 -6.63 20.77 38.00
C LEU A 21 -7.08 20.46 39.43
N SER A 22 -6.69 21.35 40.33
CA SER A 22 -7.22 21.50 41.68
C SER A 22 -8.72 21.77 41.65
N GLN A 23 -9.51 20.97 42.37
CA GLN A 23 -10.93 21.25 42.62
C GLN A 23 -11.10 22.49 43.49
N PRO A 24 -12.11 23.34 43.23
CA PRO A 24 -12.85 24.03 44.26
C PRO A 24 -14.21 23.36 44.47
N ALA A 25 -14.52 23.11 45.74
CA ALA A 25 -15.83 22.69 46.22
C ALA A 25 -16.79 23.88 46.35
N CYS A 26 -18.06 23.65 45.98
CA CYS A 26 -19.35 24.30 46.34
C CYS A 26 -20.27 24.13 45.11
N GLY A 27 -21.56 23.81 45.16
CA GLY A 27 -22.61 23.69 46.17
C GLY A 27 -23.95 23.59 45.39
N GLN A 28 -24.98 22.98 45.96
CA GLN A 28 -26.34 22.82 45.39
C GLN A 28 -26.91 24.17 44.86
N THR A 29 -27.61 24.28 43.72
CA THR A 29 -29.03 23.94 43.50
C THR A 29 -29.46 24.34 42.07
N ALA A 30 -30.60 23.78 41.64
CA ALA A 30 -31.54 24.20 40.58
C ALA A 30 -31.42 23.53 39.19
N THR A 31 -32.37 22.62 38.94
CA THR A 31 -32.79 22.06 37.65
C THR A 31 -33.46 23.13 36.77
N PRO A 32 -33.11 23.23 35.48
CA PRO A 32 -34.01 23.79 34.46
C PRO A 32 -34.58 22.67 33.57
N ASP A 33 -35.91 22.67 33.49
CA ASP A 33 -36.72 21.97 32.49
C ASP A 33 -36.14 22.17 31.08
N THR A 34 -35.89 21.07 30.37
CA THR A 34 -35.72 21.08 28.91
C THR A 34 -36.83 20.22 28.31
N ALA A 35 -37.86 20.89 27.81
CA ALA A 35 -38.89 20.29 26.99
C ALA A 35 -38.24 19.73 25.72
N ALA A 36 -38.18 18.40 25.63
CA ALA A 36 -37.85 17.69 24.41
C ALA A 36 -38.98 17.90 23.39
N ALA A 37 -38.68 18.57 22.29
CA ALA A 37 -39.54 18.59 21.13
C ALA A 37 -39.45 17.22 20.44
N GLU A 38 -40.46 16.39 20.64
CA GLU A 38 -40.73 15.23 19.79
C GLU A 38 -40.99 15.71 18.36
N GLN A 39 -40.05 15.42 17.46
CA GLN A 39 -40.37 15.28 16.04
C GLN A 39 -40.47 13.80 15.72
N GLY A 40 -41.71 13.31 15.68
CA GLY A 40 -42.06 12.06 15.03
C GLY A 40 -41.76 12.17 13.54
N GLY A 41 -40.79 11.39 13.08
CA GLY A 41 -40.60 11.00 11.70
C GLY A 41 -40.37 9.50 11.71
N ASP A 42 -41.17 8.77 10.95
CA ASP A 42 -41.14 7.32 10.84
C ASP A 42 -39.69 6.80 10.79
N GLU A 43 -39.32 6.03 11.80
CA GLU A 43 -38.06 5.30 11.84
C GLU A 43 -38.12 4.25 10.72
N ILE A 44 -37.59 4.60 9.54
CA ILE A 44 -37.34 3.63 8.47
C ILE A 44 -36.31 2.65 9.02
N VAL A 45 -36.79 1.54 9.59
CA VAL A 45 -35.97 0.44 10.08
C VAL A 45 -35.23 -0.15 8.88
N VAL A 46 -33.98 0.26 8.68
CA VAL A 46 -33.08 -0.37 7.71
C VAL A 46 -32.73 -1.76 8.25
N THR A 47 -33.44 -2.79 7.80
CA THR A 47 -33.33 -4.17 8.31
C THR A 47 -32.02 -4.88 7.94
N GLY A 48 -31.29 -4.35 6.95
CA GLY A 48 -30.09 -4.95 6.36
C GLY A 48 -28.76 -4.49 6.97
N THR A 49 -27.78 -5.38 7.08
CA THR A 49 -26.46 -5.04 7.64
C THR A 49 -25.60 -4.17 6.74
N TYR A 50 -25.62 -4.39 5.43
CA TYR A 50 -24.85 -3.62 4.46
C TYR A 50 -25.52 -2.27 4.18
N ALA A 51 -26.85 -2.24 4.09
CA ALA A 51 -27.61 -1.00 3.92
C ALA A 51 -27.38 -0.01 5.06
N ARG A 52 -27.29 -0.48 6.32
CA ARG A 52 -26.94 0.35 7.48
C ARG A 52 -25.52 0.91 7.40
N SER A 53 -24.54 0.10 7.01
CA SER A 53 -23.16 0.55 6.78
C SER A 53 -23.07 1.62 5.68
N LEU A 54 -23.83 1.45 4.59
CA LEU A 54 -23.92 2.43 3.51
C LEU A 54 -24.57 3.74 3.96
N ALA A 55 -25.63 3.67 4.76
CA ALA A 55 -26.29 4.85 5.35
C ALA A 55 -25.33 5.61 6.29
N ALA A 56 -24.61 4.90 7.16
CA ALA A 56 -23.61 5.49 8.05
C ALA A 56 -22.51 6.22 7.26
N ALA A 57 -21.93 5.58 6.24
CA ALA A 57 -20.94 6.21 5.36
C ALA A 57 -21.49 7.44 4.61
N THR A 58 -22.74 7.36 4.12
CA THR A 58 -23.43 8.47 3.45
C THR A 58 -23.62 9.65 4.39
N GLN A 59 -23.99 9.39 5.65
CA GLN A 59 -24.19 10.40 6.67
C GLN A 59 -22.87 11.07 7.09
N THR A 60 -21.79 10.31 7.25
CA THR A 60 -20.45 10.86 7.49
C THR A 60 -20.07 11.87 6.40
N LYS A 61 -20.27 11.52 5.13
CA LYS A 61 -20.01 12.42 3.99
C LYS A 61 -20.91 13.66 3.99
N ARG A 62 -22.21 13.50 4.27
CA ARG A 62 -23.19 14.60 4.28
C ARG A 62 -22.86 15.65 5.35
N ASN A 63 -22.36 15.21 6.50
CA ASN A 63 -22.11 16.05 7.67
C ASN A 63 -20.72 16.68 7.68
N ALA A 64 -19.73 16.09 6.99
CA ALA A 64 -18.38 16.64 6.94
C ALA A 64 -18.37 18.09 6.42
N SER A 65 -17.47 18.93 6.91
CA SER A 65 -17.24 20.29 6.37
C SER A 65 -16.25 20.30 5.19
N TYR A 66 -15.67 19.15 4.88
CA TYR A 66 -14.68 18.92 3.84
C TYR A 66 -15.07 17.69 2.99
N GLY A 67 -14.43 17.53 1.84
CA GLY A 67 -14.55 16.38 0.94
C GLY A 67 -13.90 15.12 1.53
N VAL A 68 -14.77 14.18 1.90
CA VAL A 68 -14.41 12.86 2.43
C VAL A 68 -15.31 11.81 1.79
N ASP A 69 -14.77 10.63 1.58
CA ASP A 69 -15.54 9.42 1.33
C ASP A 69 -15.24 8.42 2.45
N SER A 70 -16.27 7.70 2.89
CA SER A 70 -16.17 6.81 4.04
C SER A 70 -16.65 5.40 3.71
N ILE A 71 -16.10 4.41 4.41
CA ILE A 71 -16.65 3.06 4.48
C ILE A 71 -16.82 2.74 5.96
N ALA A 72 -18.05 2.45 6.35
CA ALA A 72 -18.37 2.11 7.73
C ALA A 72 -18.76 0.64 7.88
N SER A 73 -18.64 0.12 9.09
CA SER A 73 -19.22 -1.13 9.52
C SER A 73 -19.98 -0.89 10.81
N THR A 74 -21.31 -1.03 10.77
CA THR A 74 -22.15 -0.84 11.95
C THR A 74 -22.04 -1.98 12.96
N ASP A 75 -21.30 -3.05 12.64
CA ASP A 75 -21.14 -4.24 13.47
C ASP A 75 -19.70 -4.76 13.41
N ILE A 76 -19.16 -5.25 14.53
CA ILE A 76 -17.78 -5.76 14.65
C ILE A 76 -17.46 -6.82 13.59
N GLY A 77 -16.51 -6.62 12.68
CA GLY A 77 -16.19 -7.66 11.69
C GLY A 77 -17.33 -8.03 10.73
N LYS A 78 -18.31 -7.14 10.49
CA LYS A 78 -19.12 -7.14 9.24
C LYS A 78 -18.48 -6.27 8.16
N PHE A 79 -17.18 -6.03 8.26
CA PHE A 79 -16.48 -5.25 7.26
C PHE A 79 -16.62 -5.96 5.90
N PRO A 80 -16.93 -5.24 4.82
CA PRO A 80 -17.32 -5.83 3.55
C PRO A 80 -16.23 -6.64 2.84
N THR A 81 -15.03 -6.81 3.40
CA THR A 81 -13.89 -7.42 2.73
C THR A 81 -12.97 -8.11 3.72
N GLN A 82 -12.12 -9.01 3.23
CA GLN A 82 -11.08 -9.69 4.01
C GLN A 82 -9.92 -8.78 4.50
N ASN A 83 -9.70 -7.63 3.86
CA ASN A 83 -8.60 -6.71 4.13
C ASN A 83 -9.05 -5.25 3.91
N VAL A 84 -8.50 -4.33 4.71
CA VAL A 84 -8.73 -2.88 4.67
C VAL A 84 -8.48 -2.30 3.27
N ALA A 85 -7.42 -2.71 2.57
CA ALA A 85 -7.14 -2.24 1.21
C ALA A 85 -8.24 -2.63 0.21
N GLU A 86 -8.80 -3.83 0.34
CA GLU A 86 -9.87 -4.30 -0.56
C GLU A 86 -11.16 -3.48 -0.37
N ALA A 87 -11.48 -3.10 0.87
CA ALA A 87 -12.65 -2.24 1.11
C ALA A 87 -12.50 -0.89 0.44
N LEU A 88 -11.31 -0.28 0.57
CA LEU A 88 -11.01 1.04 0.01
C LEU A 88 -11.26 1.14 -1.50
N GLN A 89 -11.31 0.03 -2.24
CA GLN A 89 -11.70 0.03 -3.65
C GLN A 89 -13.14 0.47 -3.94
N LEU A 90 -14.01 0.39 -2.94
CA LEU A 90 -15.39 0.84 -3.06
C LEU A 90 -15.48 2.38 -3.05
N VAL A 91 -14.41 3.06 -2.60
CA VAL A 91 -14.34 4.52 -2.58
C VAL A 91 -14.04 5.07 -3.97
N THR A 92 -14.73 6.14 -4.34
CA THR A 92 -14.51 6.83 -5.61
C THR A 92 -13.09 7.38 -5.71
N GLY A 93 -12.46 7.26 -6.87
CA GLY A 93 -11.08 7.73 -7.07
C GLY A 93 -10.02 6.90 -6.36
N VAL A 94 -10.37 5.77 -5.76
CA VAL A 94 -9.43 4.88 -5.08
C VAL A 94 -9.15 3.64 -5.93
N SER A 95 -7.90 3.22 -5.92
CA SER A 95 -7.42 2.02 -6.59
C SER A 95 -6.35 1.34 -5.74
N ILE A 96 -6.15 0.03 -5.89
CA ILE A 96 -5.11 -0.67 -5.12
C ILE A 96 -4.16 -1.45 -6.01
N THR A 97 -3.01 -1.80 -5.46
CA THR A 97 -2.09 -2.78 -6.02
C THR A 97 -2.32 -4.14 -5.36
N ARG A 98 -2.29 -5.20 -6.18
CA ARG A 98 -2.50 -6.59 -5.74
C ARG A 98 -1.30 -7.48 -6.08
N PRO A 99 -0.18 -7.40 -5.35
CA PRO A 99 0.85 -8.42 -5.46
C PRO A 99 0.23 -9.79 -5.16
N ARG A 100 0.39 -10.75 -6.09
CA ARG A 100 -0.05 -12.15 -5.95
C ARG A 100 -1.53 -12.32 -5.51
N GLY A 101 -2.38 -11.38 -5.93
CA GLY A 101 -3.83 -11.44 -5.70
C GLY A 101 -4.33 -10.89 -4.37
N GLU A 102 -3.50 -10.17 -3.60
CA GLU A 102 -3.93 -9.54 -2.34
C GLU A 102 -3.68 -8.04 -2.32
N GLY A 103 -4.70 -7.25 -1.99
CA GLY A 103 -4.61 -5.80 -1.83
C GLY A 103 -3.59 -5.37 -0.77
N LEU A 104 -2.57 -4.63 -1.18
CA LEU A 104 -1.48 -4.21 -0.29
C LEU A 104 -1.40 -2.69 -0.09
N TYR A 105 -1.37 -1.94 -1.19
CA TYR A 105 -1.20 -0.48 -1.18
C TYR A 105 -2.33 0.23 -1.91
N VAL A 106 -2.63 1.45 -1.48
CA VAL A 106 -3.76 2.25 -1.96
C VAL A 106 -3.25 3.47 -2.72
N SER A 107 -3.88 3.78 -3.84
CA SER A 107 -3.65 4.96 -4.67
C SER A 107 -4.95 5.77 -4.76
N VAL A 108 -4.85 7.08 -4.61
CA VAL A 108 -5.99 8.01 -4.56
C VAL A 108 -5.84 9.01 -5.70
N ARG A 109 -6.89 9.19 -6.50
CA ARG A 109 -6.96 10.07 -7.67
C ARG A 109 -5.81 9.84 -8.66
N GLY A 110 -5.40 8.58 -8.78
CA GLY A 110 -4.32 8.15 -9.68
C GLY A 110 -2.90 8.44 -9.18
N LEU A 111 -2.74 9.04 -8.01
CA LEU A 111 -1.43 9.22 -7.39
C LEU A 111 -1.03 7.94 -6.66
N GLY A 112 0.17 7.42 -6.96
CA GLY A 112 0.70 6.18 -6.38
C GLY A 112 0.85 6.22 -4.86
N PRO A 113 1.03 5.06 -4.19
CA PRO A 113 0.81 4.92 -2.74
C PRO A 113 1.72 5.72 -1.81
N GLN A 114 2.83 6.28 -2.33
CA GLN A 114 3.68 7.17 -1.54
C GLN A 114 3.05 8.55 -1.27
N PHE A 115 1.98 8.92 -1.97
CA PHE A 115 1.33 10.23 -1.83
C PHE A 115 0.23 10.23 -0.76
N GLN A 116 0.00 9.12 -0.08
CA GLN A 116 -1.07 8.92 0.89
C GLN A 116 -0.46 8.92 2.28
N SER A 117 -1.20 9.48 3.24
CA SER A 117 -0.88 9.36 4.66
C SER A 117 -1.90 8.43 5.29
N THR A 118 -1.46 7.38 5.99
CA THR A 118 -2.34 6.47 6.72
C THR A 118 -2.29 6.82 8.20
N LEU A 119 -3.47 7.01 8.79
CA LEU A 119 -3.68 7.27 10.20
C LEU A 119 -4.45 6.09 10.82
N VAL A 120 -4.21 5.84 12.10
CA VAL A 120 -5.00 4.91 12.91
C VAL A 120 -5.60 5.69 14.07
N ASN A 121 -6.92 5.81 14.10
CA ASN A 121 -7.65 6.65 15.06
C ASN A 121 -7.10 8.09 15.11
N GLY A 122 -6.83 8.68 13.94
CA GLY A 122 -6.30 10.05 13.80
C GLY A 122 -4.83 10.23 14.20
N ARG A 123 -4.05 9.14 14.30
CA ARG A 123 -2.62 9.17 14.70
C ARG A 123 -1.73 8.57 13.61
N THR A 124 -0.53 9.11 13.41
CA THR A 124 0.49 8.48 12.56
C THR A 124 0.92 7.14 13.14
N VAL A 125 1.36 6.22 12.27
CA VAL A 125 1.79 4.88 12.67
C VAL A 125 3.09 4.51 11.94
N ALA A 126 3.97 3.80 12.63
CA ALA A 126 5.20 3.26 12.09
C ALA A 126 4.91 2.31 10.92
N ILE A 127 5.85 2.22 9.97
CA ILE A 127 5.63 1.53 8.70
C ILE A 127 6.54 0.32 8.55
N ASN A 128 5.95 -0.85 8.32
CA ASN A 128 6.68 -2.06 7.95
C ASN A 128 7.15 -2.02 6.49
N ASP A 129 8.44 -2.29 6.27
CA ASP A 129 9.00 -2.46 4.93
C ASP A 129 8.66 -3.82 4.32
N LEU A 130 8.54 -3.85 2.99
CA LEU A 130 8.47 -5.08 2.22
C LEU A 130 9.89 -5.61 1.98
N ILE A 131 10.32 -6.59 2.76
CA ILE A 131 11.70 -7.11 2.70
C ILE A 131 11.86 -8.39 1.85
N GLU A 132 10.77 -8.94 1.29
CA GLU A 132 10.75 -10.17 0.47
C GLU A 132 11.83 -10.16 -0.64
N ASN A 133 11.69 -9.29 -1.65
CA ASN A 133 12.51 -9.35 -2.88
C ASN A 133 13.48 -8.17 -3.07
N GLY A 134 13.96 -7.59 -1.95
CA GLY A 134 15.11 -6.68 -1.97
C GLY A 134 14.85 -5.24 -2.39
N GLY A 135 13.59 -4.85 -2.55
CA GLY A 135 13.18 -3.44 -2.68
C GLY A 135 12.67 -2.92 -1.35
N ALA A 136 13.45 -2.09 -0.65
CA ALA A 136 12.90 -1.29 0.44
C ALA A 136 11.79 -0.40 -0.15
N ALA A 137 10.56 -0.62 0.31
CA ALA A 137 9.41 0.18 -0.07
C ALA A 137 9.44 1.51 0.69
N GLY A 138 8.91 2.57 0.10
CA GLY A 138 9.00 3.93 0.65
C GLY A 138 8.15 4.18 1.90
N ARG A 139 7.37 5.27 1.88
CA ARG A 139 6.52 5.72 3.01
C ARG A 139 5.10 5.17 3.01
N GLN A 140 4.84 4.15 2.20
CA GLN A 140 3.52 3.56 2.01
C GLN A 140 3.20 2.53 3.11
N PHE A 141 2.03 2.67 3.74
CA PHE A 141 1.58 1.74 4.78
C PHE A 141 1.11 0.40 4.17
N ARG A 142 1.49 -0.73 4.77
CA ARG A 142 1.03 -2.06 4.38
C ARG A 142 -0.29 -2.36 5.07
N PHE A 143 -1.41 -2.28 4.35
CA PHE A 143 -2.75 -2.47 4.93
C PHE A 143 -2.99 -3.88 5.48
N GLU A 144 -2.23 -4.88 5.04
CA GLU A 144 -2.26 -6.24 5.61
C GLU A 144 -1.75 -6.31 7.07
N MET A 145 -1.13 -5.26 7.60
CA MET A 145 -0.77 -5.17 9.02
C MET A 145 -1.98 -4.84 9.92
N LEU A 146 -3.11 -4.42 9.34
CA LEU A 146 -4.34 -4.08 10.05
C LEU A 146 -5.45 -5.11 9.78
N PRO A 147 -5.90 -5.85 10.80
CA PRO A 147 -7.08 -6.72 10.69
C PRO A 147 -8.35 -5.92 10.40
N ALA A 148 -9.07 -6.25 9.33
CA ALA A 148 -10.33 -5.60 8.98
C ALA A 148 -11.42 -5.82 10.05
N GLU A 149 -11.32 -6.91 10.84
CA GLU A 149 -12.26 -7.25 11.91
C GLU A 149 -12.22 -6.29 13.10
N PHE A 150 -11.12 -5.55 13.26
CA PHE A 150 -10.97 -4.55 14.32
C PHE A 150 -11.39 -3.14 13.85
N VAL A 151 -11.68 -2.96 12.56
CA VAL A 151 -11.97 -1.67 11.93
C VAL A 151 -13.48 -1.40 11.93
N SER A 152 -13.86 -0.23 12.43
CA SER A 152 -15.25 0.27 12.42
C SER A 152 -15.51 1.19 11.23
N GLN A 153 -14.53 1.99 10.84
CA GLN A 153 -14.67 2.98 9.77
C GLN A 153 -13.33 3.25 9.08
N ILE A 154 -13.37 3.54 7.79
CA ILE A 154 -12.22 4.05 7.03
C ILE A 154 -12.64 5.31 6.29
N ASP A 155 -11.96 6.41 6.55
CA ASP A 155 -12.21 7.70 5.91
C ASP A 155 -11.09 8.05 4.93
N VAL A 156 -11.46 8.37 3.69
CA VAL A 156 -10.56 8.87 2.65
C VAL A 156 -10.82 10.36 2.46
N ILE A 157 -9.96 11.17 3.05
CA ILE A 157 -10.06 12.62 3.04
C ILE A 157 -9.33 13.15 1.80
N LYS A 158 -10.09 13.85 0.95
CA LYS A 158 -9.63 14.36 -0.35
C LYS A 158 -9.31 15.85 -0.33
N THR A 159 -9.97 16.60 0.55
CA THR A 159 -9.75 18.05 0.74
C THR A 159 -9.36 18.33 2.19
N PRO A 160 -8.07 18.52 2.49
CA PRO A 160 -7.63 18.68 3.87
C PRO A 160 -7.99 20.05 4.45
N THR A 161 -8.09 20.10 5.77
CA THR A 161 -8.22 21.31 6.59
C THR A 161 -6.89 21.61 7.30
N ALA A 162 -6.67 22.84 7.76
CA ALA A 162 -5.38 23.27 8.35
C ALA A 162 -4.96 22.47 9.60
N ASP A 163 -5.93 21.96 10.34
CA ASP A 163 -5.70 21.12 11.51
C ASP A 163 -5.27 19.71 11.14
N MET A 164 -5.51 19.20 9.94
CA MET A 164 -5.09 17.84 9.60
C MET A 164 -3.56 17.72 9.53
N THR A 165 -3.04 16.58 9.99
CA THR A 165 -1.62 16.24 9.85
C THR A 165 -1.25 16.15 8.37
N GLU A 166 -0.07 16.67 8.04
CA GLU A 166 0.43 16.74 6.67
C GLU A 166 0.90 15.36 6.14
N GLY A 167 1.44 15.34 4.92
CA GLY A 167 2.07 14.16 4.34
C GLY A 167 1.23 13.49 3.25
N ALA A 168 0.00 13.95 3.04
CA ALA A 168 -0.96 13.42 2.10
C ALA A 168 -1.21 14.37 0.93
N LEU A 169 -0.50 14.17 -0.17
CA LEU A 169 -0.78 14.82 -1.45
C LEU A 169 -1.91 14.11 -2.20
N GLY A 170 -2.05 12.79 -2.11
CA GLY A 170 -3.14 12.01 -2.69
C GLY A 170 -4.42 12.05 -1.85
N GLY A 171 -4.28 11.92 -0.54
CA GLY A 171 -5.36 11.96 0.44
C GLY A 171 -4.93 11.31 1.77
N ASN A 172 -5.58 11.70 2.87
CA ASN A 172 -5.39 11.05 4.17
C ASN A 172 -6.37 9.87 4.26
N ILE A 173 -5.87 8.72 4.72
CA ILE A 173 -6.67 7.52 4.96
C ILE A 173 -6.66 7.29 6.46
N ASP A 174 -7.76 7.58 7.16
CA ASP A 174 -7.88 7.34 8.60
C ASP A 174 -8.66 6.06 8.86
N VAL A 175 -8.00 5.10 9.50
CA VAL A 175 -8.58 3.81 9.89
C VAL A 175 -9.01 3.91 11.35
N GLN A 176 -10.31 3.86 11.58
CA GLN A 176 -10.89 3.89 12.91
C GLN A 176 -11.17 2.48 13.41
N THR A 177 -10.82 2.21 14.67
CA THR A 177 -11.10 0.92 15.32
C THR A 177 -12.34 1.02 16.19
N PHE A 178 -12.99 -0.12 16.44
CA PHE A 178 -14.12 -0.17 17.39
C PHE A 178 -13.74 0.41 18.75
N LYS A 179 -14.66 1.19 19.32
CA LYS A 179 -14.57 1.80 20.65
C LYS A 179 -15.57 1.15 21.59
N PRO A 180 -15.21 0.88 22.86
CA PRO A 180 -16.06 0.13 23.76
C PRO A 180 -17.41 0.81 24.07
N LEU A 181 -17.44 2.15 24.20
CA LEU A 181 -18.69 2.86 24.48
C LEU A 181 -19.64 2.88 23.27
N ASP A 182 -19.10 2.88 22.04
CA ASP A 182 -19.91 2.82 20.81
C ASP A 182 -20.46 1.41 20.56
N VAL A 183 -19.73 0.38 21.01
CA VAL A 183 -20.11 -1.03 20.85
C VAL A 183 -21.08 -1.51 21.93
N GLY A 184 -20.93 -1.00 23.16
CA GLY A 184 -21.59 -1.52 24.35
C GLY A 184 -20.98 -2.83 24.87
N THR A 185 -21.69 -3.50 25.79
CA THR A 185 -21.28 -4.81 26.31
C THR A 185 -21.67 -5.92 25.34
N LYS A 186 -20.69 -6.55 24.71
CA LYS A 186 -20.89 -7.52 23.63
C LYS A 186 -19.64 -8.36 23.39
N THR A 187 -19.81 -9.64 23.07
CA THR A 187 -18.71 -10.48 22.55
C THR A 187 -19.05 -10.93 21.13
N THR A 188 -18.08 -10.85 20.21
CA THR A 188 -18.18 -11.40 18.86
C THR A 188 -17.12 -12.47 18.65
N LEU A 189 -17.55 -13.63 18.18
CA LEU A 189 -16.70 -14.71 17.69
C LEU A 189 -16.88 -14.85 16.18
N ASN A 190 -15.77 -14.89 15.43
CA ASN A 190 -15.75 -15.09 13.98
C ASN A 190 -14.78 -16.22 13.64
N LEU A 191 -15.28 -17.29 13.03
CA LEU A 191 -14.50 -18.45 12.59
C LEU A 191 -14.70 -18.63 11.09
N ARG A 192 -13.62 -18.60 10.30
CA ARG A 192 -13.66 -18.75 8.84
C ARG A 192 -12.57 -19.69 8.34
N GLY A 193 -12.79 -20.29 7.19
CA GLY A 193 -11.78 -20.95 6.36
C GLY A 193 -11.58 -20.17 5.06
N THR A 194 -10.33 -20.11 4.59
CA THR A 194 -9.93 -19.51 3.31
C THR A 194 -9.38 -20.60 2.40
N TYR A 195 -10.07 -20.89 1.31
CA TYR A 195 -9.67 -21.82 0.27
C TYR A 195 -9.13 -21.05 -0.94
N THR A 196 -7.94 -21.40 -1.45
CA THR A 196 -7.42 -20.81 -2.70
C THR A 196 -7.30 -21.89 -3.77
N THR A 197 -7.80 -21.61 -4.98
CA THR A 197 -7.86 -22.63 -6.05
C THR A 197 -6.49 -23.02 -6.59
N MET A 198 -5.48 -22.17 -6.42
CA MET A 198 -4.11 -22.46 -6.90
C MET A 198 -3.32 -23.37 -5.96
N THR A 199 -3.64 -23.35 -4.66
CA THR A 199 -2.97 -24.21 -3.67
C THR A 199 -3.83 -25.41 -3.25
N GLU A 200 -5.14 -25.33 -3.49
CA GLU A 200 -6.16 -26.30 -3.04
C GLU A 200 -6.17 -26.51 -1.52
N ARG A 201 -5.65 -25.56 -0.74
CA ARG A 201 -5.58 -25.61 0.72
C ARG A 201 -6.64 -24.71 1.36
N VAL A 202 -7.19 -25.19 2.48
CA VAL A 202 -8.02 -24.37 3.39
C VAL A 202 -7.15 -23.90 4.56
N ARG A 203 -7.13 -22.60 4.81
CA ARG A 203 -6.43 -21.99 5.95
C ARG A 203 -7.41 -21.32 6.93
N PRO A 204 -7.22 -21.48 8.25
CA PRO A 204 -8.17 -20.99 9.24
C PRO A 204 -7.98 -19.50 9.56
N ASN A 205 -9.07 -18.84 9.88
CA ASN A 205 -9.13 -17.50 10.45
C ASN A 205 -10.04 -17.53 11.68
N ALA A 206 -9.54 -17.09 12.83
CA ALA A 206 -10.31 -17.01 14.07
C ALA A 206 -10.14 -15.61 14.66
N THR A 207 -11.24 -14.99 15.07
CA THR A 207 -11.22 -13.69 15.74
C THR A 207 -12.21 -13.68 16.89
N VAL A 208 -11.78 -13.16 18.03
CA VAL A 208 -12.63 -12.89 19.18
C VAL A 208 -12.45 -11.42 19.54
N LEU A 209 -13.56 -10.70 19.69
CA LEU A 209 -13.59 -9.33 20.20
C LEU A 209 -14.61 -9.27 21.32
N SER A 210 -14.21 -8.80 22.50
CA SER A 210 -15.08 -8.62 23.64
C SER A 210 -15.03 -7.16 24.07
N SER A 211 -16.20 -6.59 24.30
CA SER A 211 -16.39 -5.23 24.78
C SER A 211 -17.25 -5.26 26.04
N TYR A 212 -16.92 -4.39 26.98
CA TYR A 212 -17.71 -4.07 28.15
C TYR A 212 -17.86 -2.55 28.21
N ALA A 213 -19.08 -2.08 28.41
CA ALA A 213 -19.39 -0.69 28.72
C ALA A 213 -20.21 -0.67 30.02
N ALA A 214 -19.83 0.21 30.94
CA ALA A 214 -20.62 0.47 32.14
C ALA A 214 -21.99 1.04 31.76
N ALA A 215 -23.01 0.74 32.55
CA ALA A 215 -24.39 1.16 32.25
C ALA A 215 -24.61 2.68 32.24
N ASP A 216 -23.68 3.44 32.83
CA ASP A 216 -23.67 4.90 32.85
C ASP A 216 -22.78 5.52 31.76
N ASP A 217 -22.24 4.70 30.84
CA ASP A 217 -21.28 5.06 29.80
C ASP A 217 -20.01 5.78 30.31
N SER A 218 -19.72 5.71 31.61
CA SER A 218 -18.58 6.39 32.23
C SER A 218 -17.25 5.68 31.95
N PHE A 219 -17.31 4.39 31.64
CA PHE A 219 -16.14 3.58 31.36
C PHE A 219 -16.47 2.44 30.41
N GLY A 220 -15.56 2.16 29.48
CA GLY A 220 -15.65 1.00 28.61
C GLY A 220 -14.27 0.40 28.32
N ILE A 221 -14.21 -0.90 28.13
CA ILE A 221 -13.01 -1.63 27.71
C ILE A 221 -13.35 -2.65 26.64
N LEU A 222 -12.55 -2.68 25.59
CA LEU A 222 -12.64 -3.61 24.49
C LEU A 222 -11.29 -4.31 24.32
N ALA A 223 -11.31 -5.63 24.17
CA ALA A 223 -10.13 -6.44 23.93
C ALA A 223 -10.42 -7.48 22.85
N GLY A 224 -9.45 -7.73 21.98
CA GLY A 224 -9.59 -8.73 20.93
C GLY A 224 -8.30 -9.37 20.49
N VAL A 225 -8.45 -10.54 19.89
CA VAL A 225 -7.35 -11.33 19.33
C VAL A 225 -7.79 -11.93 18.00
N GLN A 226 -6.85 -12.06 17.07
CA GLN A 226 -7.03 -12.70 15.78
C GLN A 226 -5.84 -13.62 15.46
N TYR A 227 -6.16 -14.79 14.92
CA TYR A 227 -5.26 -15.57 14.07
C TYR A 227 -5.84 -15.60 12.66
N TRP A 228 -5.02 -15.30 11.66
CA TRP A 228 -5.40 -15.33 10.26
C TRP A 228 -4.31 -16.03 9.47
N ALA A 229 -4.70 -16.89 8.53
CA ALA A 229 -3.75 -17.62 7.71
C ALA A 229 -4.23 -17.76 6.27
N LYS A 230 -3.29 -17.78 5.32
CA LYS A 230 -3.56 -17.92 3.89
C LYS A 230 -2.39 -18.55 3.16
N SER A 231 -2.71 -19.45 2.23
CA SER A 231 -1.76 -20.05 1.29
C SER A 231 -2.01 -19.48 -0.10
N VAL A 232 -0.97 -18.96 -0.75
CA VAL A 232 -1.05 -18.36 -2.08
C VAL A 232 -0.12 -19.11 -3.02
N ARG A 233 -0.57 -19.31 -4.25
CA ARG A 233 0.29 -19.65 -5.38
C ARG A 233 -0.05 -18.72 -6.53
N ASN A 234 0.99 -18.20 -7.17
CA ASN A 234 0.93 -17.32 -8.32
C ASN A 234 1.80 -17.91 -9.43
N ASP A 235 1.15 -18.32 -10.53
CA ASP A 235 1.85 -18.72 -11.73
C ASP A 235 2.09 -17.47 -12.57
N ARG A 236 3.36 -17.14 -12.77
CA ARG A 236 3.82 -15.89 -13.35
C ARG A 236 4.75 -16.16 -14.52
N PHE A 237 4.41 -15.62 -15.68
CA PHE A 237 5.35 -15.53 -16.80
C PHE A 237 5.73 -14.07 -16.98
N TYR A 238 7.01 -13.71 -16.84
CA TYR A 238 7.41 -12.32 -16.98
C TYR A 238 8.70 -12.10 -17.75
N ASN A 239 8.92 -10.87 -18.21
CA ASN A 239 10.10 -10.39 -18.90
C ASN A 239 10.49 -9.04 -18.32
N THR A 240 11.77 -8.83 -18.01
CA THR A 240 12.20 -7.58 -17.35
C THR A 240 12.18 -6.36 -18.27
N GLY A 241 11.97 -6.54 -19.58
CA GLY A 241 11.71 -5.46 -20.51
C GLY A 241 12.19 -5.76 -21.93
N TRP A 242 12.20 -4.72 -22.75
CA TRP A 242 12.72 -4.78 -24.10
C TRP A 242 13.75 -3.68 -24.29
N ASN A 243 14.93 -4.08 -24.78
CA ASN A 243 16.07 -3.20 -24.93
C ASN A 243 16.33 -2.90 -26.40
N LEU A 244 16.46 -1.62 -26.73
CA LEU A 244 17.00 -1.11 -27.98
C LEU A 244 18.54 -1.06 -27.84
N ILE A 245 19.18 -2.23 -27.93
CA ILE A 245 20.63 -2.34 -27.78
C ILE A 245 21.31 -2.59 -29.13
N PRO A 246 22.45 -1.93 -29.41
CA PRO A 246 23.16 -2.09 -30.67
C PRO A 246 23.86 -3.45 -30.79
N ARG A 247 23.78 -4.33 -29.77
CA ARG A 247 24.48 -5.61 -29.75
C ARG A 247 24.20 -6.45 -30.99
N PHE A 248 22.95 -6.50 -31.41
CA PHE A 248 22.55 -7.27 -32.58
C PHE A 248 22.50 -6.44 -33.86
N ALA A 249 22.93 -5.16 -33.82
CA ALA A 249 22.75 -4.25 -34.93
C ALA A 249 23.47 -4.69 -36.20
N GLN A 250 24.63 -5.33 -36.08
CA GLN A 250 25.35 -5.89 -37.23
C GLN A 250 24.54 -6.98 -37.94
N THR A 251 23.90 -7.87 -37.20
CA THR A 251 23.09 -8.97 -37.76
C THR A 251 21.71 -8.52 -38.22
N LEU A 252 21.10 -7.57 -37.51
CA LEU A 252 19.74 -7.07 -37.77
C LEU A 252 19.71 -5.95 -38.82
N GLY A 253 20.85 -5.36 -39.18
CA GLY A 253 20.91 -4.19 -40.07
C GLY A 253 20.47 -2.88 -39.42
N GLY A 254 20.42 -2.81 -38.09
CA GLY A 254 19.97 -1.65 -37.31
C GLY A 254 19.66 -1.99 -35.85
N SER A 255 19.38 -0.97 -35.04
CA SER A 255 18.95 -1.18 -33.64
C SER A 255 17.46 -1.50 -33.60
N PHE A 256 17.10 -2.62 -32.98
CA PHE A 256 15.72 -3.04 -32.76
C PHE A 256 15.52 -3.44 -31.30
N TYR A 257 14.27 -3.38 -30.83
CA TYR A 257 13.91 -3.90 -29.52
C TYR A 257 13.97 -5.43 -29.53
N THR A 258 14.75 -5.99 -28.60
CA THR A 258 14.79 -7.42 -28.29
C THR A 258 14.38 -7.66 -26.84
N PRO A 259 13.79 -8.84 -26.52
CA PRO A 259 13.47 -9.15 -25.13
C PRO A 259 14.76 -9.23 -24.30
N THR A 260 14.64 -8.98 -23.01
CA THR A 260 15.73 -9.17 -22.05
C THR A 260 15.50 -10.48 -21.29
N ARG A 261 15.78 -10.53 -20.00
CA ARG A 261 15.47 -11.67 -19.14
C ARG A 261 13.98 -12.03 -19.17
N THR A 262 13.66 -13.19 -19.73
CA THR A 262 12.33 -13.81 -19.74
C THR A 262 12.29 -14.99 -18.77
N ARG A 263 11.20 -15.16 -18.02
CA ARG A 263 11.15 -16.08 -16.88
C ARG A 263 9.73 -16.59 -16.60
N PRO A 264 9.42 -17.87 -16.88
CA PRO A 264 8.36 -18.57 -16.15
C PRO A 264 8.76 -18.74 -14.69
N THR A 265 7.83 -18.47 -13.78
CA THR A 265 8.03 -18.50 -12.33
C THR A 265 6.77 -19.01 -11.63
N VAL A 266 6.92 -19.95 -10.70
CA VAL A 266 5.88 -20.32 -9.73
C VAL A 266 6.28 -19.69 -8.40
N GLU A 267 5.43 -18.81 -7.88
CA GLU A 267 5.62 -18.16 -6.58
C GLU A 267 4.60 -18.74 -5.59
N THR A 268 5.04 -19.12 -4.40
CA THR A 268 4.17 -19.55 -3.30
C THR A 268 4.41 -18.73 -2.05
N GLU A 269 3.34 -18.48 -1.30
CA GLU A 269 3.43 -17.86 0.02
C GLU A 269 2.59 -18.60 1.05
N GLU A 270 3.17 -18.79 2.22
CA GLU A 270 2.43 -19.12 3.44
C GLU A 270 2.43 -17.90 4.36
N ARG A 271 1.25 -17.37 4.63
CA ARG A 271 1.04 -16.17 5.43
C ARG A 271 0.35 -16.54 6.74
N ASP A 272 0.92 -16.11 7.86
CA ASP A 272 0.35 -16.28 9.20
C ASP A 272 0.39 -14.94 9.96
N ARG A 273 -0.78 -14.43 10.33
CA ARG A 273 -0.95 -13.18 11.06
C ARG A 273 -1.57 -13.41 12.44
N TYR A 274 -0.92 -12.84 13.45
CA TYR A 274 -1.39 -12.81 14.83
C TYR A 274 -1.59 -11.36 15.23
N SER A 275 -2.80 -11.01 15.63
CA SER A 275 -3.10 -9.63 16.01
C SER A 275 -3.86 -9.56 17.34
N GLY A 276 -3.65 -8.47 18.07
CA GLY A 276 -4.37 -8.15 19.29
C GLY A 276 -4.67 -6.66 19.36
N ILE A 277 -5.80 -6.32 19.99
CA ILE A 277 -6.22 -4.95 20.23
C ILE A 277 -6.76 -4.81 21.65
N VAL A 278 -6.49 -3.68 22.30
CA VAL A 278 -7.14 -3.23 23.52
C VAL A 278 -7.51 -1.76 23.34
N SER A 279 -8.74 -1.39 23.62
CA SER A 279 -9.19 0.00 23.69
C SER A 279 -9.92 0.23 25.01
N ALA A 280 -9.57 1.27 25.74
CA ALA A 280 -10.25 1.65 26.97
C ALA A 280 -10.69 3.12 26.88
N GLN A 281 -11.95 3.38 27.19
CA GLN A 281 -12.53 4.72 27.25
C GLN A 281 -12.96 5.03 28.68
N TRP A 282 -12.63 6.23 29.15
CA TRP A 282 -13.07 6.75 30.42
C TRP A 282 -13.69 8.12 30.21
N ARG A 283 -15.00 8.23 30.49
CA ARG A 283 -15.83 9.40 30.33
C ARG A 283 -16.49 9.76 31.68
N PRO A 284 -15.72 10.26 32.67
CA PRO A 284 -16.25 10.52 34.02
C PRO A 284 -17.27 11.68 34.07
N SER A 285 -17.33 12.50 33.03
CA SER A 285 -18.33 13.55 32.83
C SER A 285 -18.61 13.71 31.33
N PRO A 286 -19.70 14.40 30.94
CA PRO A 286 -19.96 14.72 29.54
C PRO A 286 -18.87 15.55 28.85
N GLU A 287 -18.08 16.29 29.65
CA GLU A 287 -17.04 17.19 29.16
C GLU A 287 -15.68 16.51 28.99
N LEU A 288 -15.43 15.37 29.62
CA LEU A 288 -14.10 14.75 29.64
C LEU A 288 -14.18 13.32 29.13
N GLU A 289 -13.41 13.00 28.08
CA GLU A 289 -13.21 11.64 27.60
C GLU A 289 -11.71 11.36 27.43
N THR A 290 -11.26 10.22 27.92
CA THR A 290 -9.90 9.71 27.70
C THR A 290 -9.97 8.34 27.04
N THR A 291 -9.27 8.16 25.92
CA THR A 291 -9.19 6.91 25.17
C THR A 291 -7.74 6.42 25.11
N LEU A 292 -7.48 5.21 25.59
CA LEU A 292 -6.24 4.46 25.37
C LEU A 292 -6.48 3.40 24.31
N ASP A 293 -5.66 3.39 23.25
CA ASP A 293 -5.69 2.39 22.18
C ASP A 293 -4.34 1.68 22.09
N VAL A 294 -4.35 0.35 22.13
CA VAL A 294 -3.17 -0.50 21.99
C VAL A 294 -3.44 -1.54 20.90
N SER A 295 -2.57 -1.64 19.90
CA SER A 295 -2.63 -2.71 18.89
C SER A 295 -1.27 -3.34 18.65
N LEU A 296 -1.29 -4.65 18.43
CA LEU A 296 -0.13 -5.49 18.20
C LEU A 296 -0.43 -6.38 16.99
N THR A 297 0.43 -6.39 15.98
CA THR A 297 0.33 -7.34 14.86
C THR A 297 1.70 -7.96 14.59
N ARG A 298 1.73 -9.28 14.42
CA ARG A 298 2.83 -10.02 13.79
C ARG A 298 2.31 -10.66 12.51
N LEU A 299 3.02 -10.47 11.42
CA LEU A 299 2.80 -11.17 10.15
C LEU A 299 4.08 -11.90 9.77
N ASP A 300 3.98 -13.21 9.61
CA ASP A 300 5.02 -14.07 9.04
C ASP A 300 4.61 -14.42 7.60
N VAL A 301 5.53 -14.19 6.65
CA VAL A 301 5.36 -14.53 5.22
C VAL A 301 6.53 -15.39 4.80
N GLU A 302 6.28 -16.69 4.65
CA GLU A 302 7.19 -17.64 4.03
C GLU A 302 6.99 -17.58 2.52
N TYR A 303 7.98 -17.07 1.80
CA TYR A 303 8.00 -16.90 0.36
C TYR A 303 8.92 -17.95 -0.26
N ASP A 304 8.45 -18.65 -1.28
CA ASP A 304 9.25 -19.56 -2.10
C ASP A 304 8.94 -19.31 -3.58
N GLU A 305 9.98 -19.20 -4.39
CA GLU A 305 9.89 -18.81 -5.79
C GLU A 305 10.76 -19.73 -6.63
N PHE A 306 10.14 -20.42 -7.58
CA PHE A 306 10.78 -21.35 -8.50
C PHE A 306 10.79 -20.70 -9.88
N GLY A 307 11.97 -20.45 -10.46
CA GLY A 307 12.08 -19.78 -11.74
C GLY A 307 13.03 -20.45 -12.72
N LEU A 308 12.75 -20.31 -14.02
CA LEU A 308 13.68 -20.58 -15.10
C LEU A 308 13.98 -19.28 -15.84
N ASP A 309 15.08 -18.63 -15.49
CA ASP A 309 15.50 -17.35 -16.06
C ASP A 309 16.23 -17.56 -17.40
N ILE A 310 15.76 -16.90 -18.45
CA ILE A 310 16.30 -17.01 -19.82
C ILE A 310 16.84 -15.65 -20.21
N TYR A 311 18.16 -15.56 -20.45
CA TYR A 311 18.87 -14.29 -20.72
C TYR A 311 19.31 -14.17 -22.18
N PRO A 312 18.41 -13.80 -23.10
CA PRO A 312 18.73 -13.58 -24.52
C PRO A 312 19.68 -12.40 -24.74
N ASP A 313 19.86 -11.55 -23.74
CA ASP A 313 20.68 -10.34 -23.76
C ASP A 313 21.85 -10.39 -22.75
N ASP A 314 22.31 -11.57 -22.36
CA ASP A 314 23.59 -11.71 -21.65
C ASP A 314 24.79 -11.39 -22.56
N PRO A 315 25.90 -10.81 -22.04
CA PRO A 315 27.13 -10.64 -22.81
C PRO A 315 27.58 -11.96 -23.46
N GLY A 316 27.89 -11.94 -24.77
CA GLY A 316 28.32 -13.13 -25.53
C GLY A 316 27.21 -13.84 -26.32
N THR A 317 25.95 -13.42 -26.18
CA THR A 317 24.83 -13.85 -27.01
C THR A 317 24.92 -13.32 -28.44
N ALA A 318 24.46 -14.10 -29.43
CA ALA A 318 24.45 -13.71 -30.84
C ALA A 318 23.22 -14.25 -31.58
N ILE A 319 22.50 -13.37 -32.30
CA ILE A 319 21.42 -13.79 -33.21
C ILE A 319 22.00 -14.57 -34.38
N VAL A 320 21.41 -15.71 -34.72
CA VAL A 320 21.73 -16.51 -35.90
C VAL A 320 21.25 -15.76 -37.16
N PRO A 321 22.13 -15.45 -38.13
CA PRO A 321 21.72 -14.77 -39.36
C PRO A 321 20.57 -15.48 -40.09
N GLY A 322 19.58 -14.72 -40.53
CA GLY A 322 18.40 -15.25 -41.24
C GLY A 322 17.34 -15.94 -40.36
N SER A 323 17.59 -16.12 -39.06
CA SER A 323 16.63 -16.77 -38.14
C SER A 323 15.54 -15.85 -37.58
N PHE A 324 15.63 -14.55 -37.86
CA PHE A 324 14.83 -13.54 -37.17
C PHE A 324 13.66 -12.99 -38.02
N THR A 325 12.67 -12.42 -37.35
CA THR A 325 11.56 -11.70 -37.96
C THR A 325 11.34 -10.41 -37.20
N VAL A 326 11.21 -9.31 -37.94
CA VAL A 326 10.99 -7.96 -37.38
C VAL A 326 9.58 -7.50 -37.71
N ALA A 327 8.87 -6.98 -36.72
CA ALA A 327 7.61 -6.25 -36.90
C ALA A 327 7.81 -4.83 -36.36
N GLY A 328 7.75 -3.83 -37.25
CA GLY A 328 8.08 -2.45 -36.89
C GLY A 328 9.53 -2.32 -36.42
N ASP A 329 9.71 -1.91 -35.17
CA ASP A 329 10.99 -1.74 -34.48
C ASP A 329 11.32 -2.90 -33.52
N THR A 330 10.59 -4.01 -33.60
CA THR A 330 10.63 -5.12 -32.62
C THR A 330 11.02 -6.43 -33.30
N VAL A 331 12.02 -7.13 -32.74
CA VAL A 331 12.34 -8.50 -33.16
C VAL A 331 11.34 -9.44 -32.49
N THR A 332 10.42 -9.99 -33.29
CA THR A 332 9.33 -10.83 -32.79
C THR A 332 9.70 -12.30 -32.75
N ARG A 333 10.67 -12.72 -33.58
CA ARG A 333 11.19 -14.08 -33.61
C ARG A 333 12.68 -14.04 -33.84
N ALA A 334 13.46 -14.89 -33.18
CA ALA A 334 14.87 -15.12 -33.52
C ALA A 334 15.39 -16.42 -32.88
N THR A 335 16.46 -16.96 -33.47
CA THR A 335 17.35 -17.90 -32.79
C THR A 335 18.58 -17.15 -32.27
N ILE A 336 18.90 -17.33 -30.99
CA ILE A 336 20.02 -16.69 -30.30
C ILE A 336 20.93 -17.78 -29.72
N ASN A 337 22.21 -17.75 -30.06
CA ASN A 337 23.22 -18.65 -29.50
C ASN A 337 23.75 -18.14 -28.16
N ASN A 338 24.31 -19.06 -27.36
CA ASN A 338 24.95 -18.79 -26.07
C ASN A 338 24.03 -18.11 -25.04
N VAL A 339 22.74 -18.46 -25.04
CA VAL A 339 21.78 -17.95 -24.07
C VAL A 339 21.93 -18.72 -22.76
N ARG A 340 21.94 -17.98 -21.64
CA ARG A 340 21.90 -18.57 -20.31
C ARG A 340 20.47 -18.89 -19.93
N PHE A 341 20.22 -20.15 -19.61
CA PHE A 341 19.04 -20.65 -18.92
C PHE A 341 19.44 -20.91 -17.48
N MET A 342 18.83 -20.25 -16.50
CA MET A 342 19.18 -20.37 -15.10
C MET A 342 17.97 -20.84 -14.31
N ALA A 343 18.03 -22.08 -13.81
CA ALA A 343 17.07 -22.54 -12.83
C ALA A 343 17.42 -21.91 -11.48
N SER A 344 16.40 -21.32 -10.85
CA SER A 344 16.53 -20.60 -9.60
C SER A 344 15.44 -21.01 -8.61
N ARG A 345 15.82 -21.05 -7.33
CA ARG A 345 14.90 -21.06 -6.20
C ARG A 345 15.24 -19.91 -5.27
N GLU A 346 14.29 -19.04 -5.00
CA GLU A 346 14.41 -17.94 -4.05
C GLU A 346 13.47 -18.19 -2.87
N TYR A 347 14.03 -18.40 -1.68
CA TYR A 347 13.29 -18.65 -0.45
C TYR A 347 13.54 -17.52 0.54
N SER A 348 12.52 -17.12 1.31
CA SER A 348 12.68 -16.25 2.47
C SER A 348 11.54 -16.40 3.48
N LEU A 349 11.84 -16.31 4.77
CA LEU A 349 10.81 -16.08 5.79
C LEU A 349 10.93 -14.64 6.29
N ASN A 350 9.87 -13.87 6.08
CA ASN A 350 9.79 -12.46 6.39
C ASN A 350 8.90 -12.27 7.60
N ARG A 351 9.42 -11.68 8.68
CA ARG A 351 8.65 -11.35 9.88
C ARG A 351 8.44 -9.85 9.96
N HIS A 352 7.19 -9.45 10.12
CA HIS A 352 6.76 -8.07 10.31
C HIS A 352 6.04 -7.92 11.64
N ASP A 353 6.63 -7.19 12.58
CA ASP A 353 6.00 -6.80 13.83
C ASP A 353 5.54 -5.34 13.74
N LEU A 354 4.35 -5.01 14.24
CA LEU A 354 3.82 -3.65 14.42
C LEU A 354 3.22 -3.52 15.82
N ILE A 355 3.64 -2.49 16.54
CA ILE A 355 3.11 -2.12 17.86
C ILE A 355 2.66 -0.67 17.78
N ASN A 356 1.46 -0.37 18.25
CA ASN A 356 0.93 0.99 18.34
C ASN A 356 0.29 1.20 19.72
N VAL A 357 0.61 2.31 20.37
CA VAL A 357 0.06 2.74 21.66
C VAL A 357 -0.30 4.21 21.54
N GLY A 358 -1.61 4.51 21.58
CA GLY A 358 -2.15 5.85 21.46
C GLY A 358 -2.97 6.23 22.69
N LEU A 359 -2.81 7.47 23.17
CA LEU A 359 -3.63 8.06 24.22
C LEU A 359 -4.23 9.36 23.68
N LYS A 360 -5.55 9.50 23.75
CA LYS A 360 -6.25 10.74 23.40
C LYS A 360 -7.11 11.18 24.57
N GLN A 361 -7.04 12.45 24.91
CA GLN A 361 -7.93 13.10 25.85
C GLN A 361 -8.69 14.21 25.12
N LEU A 362 -9.98 14.27 25.37
CA LEU A 362 -10.91 15.30 24.93
C LEU A 362 -11.49 15.95 26.16
N TRP A 363 -11.37 17.26 26.25
CA TRP A 363 -11.93 18.05 27.34
C TRP A 363 -12.67 19.26 26.77
N SER A 364 -13.98 19.28 26.93
CA SER A 364 -14.88 20.26 26.30
C SER A 364 -15.67 21.09 27.32
N PRO A 365 -15.02 21.96 28.12
CA PRO A 365 -15.70 22.76 29.14
C PRO A 365 -16.41 23.97 28.53
N GLY A 366 -17.73 24.02 28.67
CA GLY A 366 -18.55 25.12 28.16
C GLY A 366 -18.44 25.27 26.63
N ALA A 367 -17.80 26.35 26.17
CA ALA A 367 -17.61 26.63 24.74
C ALA A 367 -16.20 26.30 24.23
N TRP A 368 -15.36 25.65 25.03
CA TRP A 368 -14.02 25.24 24.63
C TRP A 368 -13.99 23.75 24.31
N ASP A 369 -13.12 23.35 23.38
CA ASP A 369 -12.67 21.96 23.24
C ASP A 369 -11.16 21.92 23.23
N VAL A 370 -10.59 21.08 24.09
CA VAL A 370 -9.16 20.83 24.17
C VAL A 370 -8.95 19.36 23.88
N SER A 371 -8.11 19.05 22.88
CA SER A 371 -7.69 17.68 22.60
C SER A 371 -6.20 17.55 22.77
N ALA A 372 -5.77 16.60 23.59
CA ALA A 372 -4.39 16.15 23.64
C ALA A 372 -4.32 14.73 23.06
N ASN A 373 -3.43 14.50 22.09
CA ASN A 373 -3.29 13.21 21.42
C ASN A 373 -1.82 12.83 21.31
N VAL A 374 -1.46 11.68 21.87
CA VAL A 374 -0.09 11.15 21.86
C VAL A 374 -0.11 9.75 21.28
N ASN A 375 0.87 9.42 20.45
CA ASN A 375 1.07 8.10 19.88
C ASN A 375 2.54 7.71 19.95
N TRP A 376 2.78 6.43 20.24
CA TRP A 376 4.06 5.78 20.01
C TRP A 376 3.83 4.51 19.23
N SER A 377 4.62 4.29 18.19
CA SER A 377 4.58 3.05 17.44
C SER A 377 5.95 2.61 16.95
N TYR A 378 6.06 1.30 16.74
CA TYR A 378 7.28 0.63 16.32
C TYR A 378 6.94 -0.48 15.33
N ALA A 379 7.62 -0.47 14.19
CA ALA A 379 7.56 -1.51 13.18
C ALA A 379 8.93 -2.15 12.97
N HIS A 380 8.96 -3.47 12.83
CA HIS A 380 10.19 -4.24 12.60
C HIS A 380 9.95 -5.29 11.52
N SER A 381 10.68 -5.18 10.41
CA SER A 381 10.61 -6.09 9.27
C SER A 381 11.97 -6.75 9.07
N PHE A 382 12.08 -8.05 9.33
CA PHE A 382 13.36 -8.76 9.38
C PHE A 382 13.22 -10.23 9.02
N HIS A 383 14.34 -10.86 8.66
CA HIS A 383 14.43 -12.32 8.58
C HIS A 383 14.83 -12.89 9.95
N PRO A 384 14.13 -13.90 10.50
CA PRO A 384 14.41 -14.41 11.85
C PRO A 384 15.79 -15.07 11.98
N SER A 385 16.37 -15.56 10.89
CA SER A 385 17.74 -16.06 10.78
C SER A 385 18.31 -15.84 9.38
N TYR A 386 19.62 -16.08 9.19
CA TYR A 386 20.23 -16.04 7.85
C TYR A 386 19.77 -17.18 6.95
N ARG A 387 19.46 -18.37 7.50
CA ARG A 387 18.83 -19.50 6.77
C ARG A 387 17.48 -19.11 6.17
N GLU A 388 16.83 -18.16 6.82
CA GLU A 388 15.52 -17.62 6.50
C GLU A 388 15.59 -16.24 5.83
N GLY A 389 16.80 -15.77 5.51
CA GLY A 389 17.05 -14.59 4.67
C GLY A 389 16.53 -14.81 3.25
N THR A 390 16.66 -13.81 2.38
CA THR A 390 16.44 -14.06 0.95
C THR A 390 17.56 -14.92 0.40
N VAL A 391 17.34 -16.24 0.35
CA VAL A 391 18.28 -17.26 -0.13
C VAL A 391 18.02 -17.53 -1.60
N ARG A 392 19.03 -17.38 -2.45
CA ARG A 392 18.97 -17.65 -3.90
C ARG A 392 19.89 -18.79 -4.26
N SER A 393 19.27 -19.94 -4.51
CA SER A 393 19.91 -21.15 -5.02
C SER A 393 19.78 -21.16 -6.53
N ARG A 394 20.89 -21.30 -7.25
CA ARG A 394 20.92 -21.10 -8.70
C ARG A 394 21.87 -22.06 -9.38
N MET A 395 21.48 -22.50 -10.57
CA MET A 395 22.30 -23.27 -11.48
C MET A 395 21.95 -22.87 -12.92
N GLN A 396 22.90 -23.03 -13.83
CA GLN A 396 22.75 -22.52 -15.20
C GLN A 396 23.11 -23.54 -16.28
N ILE A 397 22.55 -23.36 -17.47
CA ILE A 397 22.89 -24.01 -18.73
C ILE A 397 23.19 -22.90 -19.74
N ILE A 398 24.17 -23.11 -20.62
CA ILE A 398 24.40 -22.26 -21.79
C ILE A 398 23.96 -23.04 -23.03
N ALA A 399 22.96 -22.52 -23.75
CA ALA A 399 22.36 -23.20 -24.90
C ALA A 399 21.78 -22.19 -25.92
N PRO A 400 21.55 -22.60 -27.17
CA PRO A 400 20.75 -21.80 -28.10
C PRO A 400 19.30 -21.66 -27.65
N LEU A 401 18.72 -20.48 -27.85
CA LEU A 401 17.30 -20.17 -27.67
C LEU A 401 16.67 -19.93 -29.03
N THR A 402 15.51 -20.50 -29.31
CA THR A 402 14.57 -19.97 -30.31
C THR A 402 13.37 -19.40 -29.57
N TYR A 403 13.01 -18.15 -29.87
CA TYR A 403 11.79 -17.55 -29.35
C TYR A 403 10.89 -17.00 -30.46
N ASP A 404 9.59 -17.03 -30.23
CA ASP A 404 8.54 -16.40 -31.03
C ASP A 404 7.54 -15.69 -30.11
N ALA A 405 7.55 -14.37 -30.16
CA ALA A 405 6.74 -13.44 -29.40
C ALA A 405 5.60 -12.81 -30.23
N SER A 406 5.33 -13.32 -31.43
CA SER A 406 4.31 -12.76 -32.34
C SER A 406 2.90 -12.77 -31.77
N GLY A 407 2.60 -13.62 -30.78
CA GLY A 407 1.32 -13.69 -30.06
C GLY A 407 1.00 -12.49 -29.14
N GLY A 408 1.95 -11.58 -28.92
CA GLY A 408 1.77 -10.38 -28.11
C GLY A 408 1.68 -10.66 -26.61
N TYR A 409 1.19 -9.68 -25.84
CA TYR A 409 1.32 -9.70 -24.37
C TYR A 409 0.35 -10.60 -23.59
N LYS A 410 -0.70 -11.14 -24.21
CA LYS A 410 -1.71 -11.98 -23.53
C LYS A 410 -1.40 -13.47 -23.51
N VAL A 411 -0.41 -13.89 -24.28
CA VAL A 411 0.02 -15.28 -24.45
C VAL A 411 1.53 -15.30 -24.27
N GLY A 412 2.05 -16.28 -23.54
CA GLY A 412 3.50 -16.46 -23.43
C GLY A 412 4.10 -16.74 -24.82
N PRO A 413 5.32 -16.25 -25.10
CA PRO A 413 6.04 -16.59 -26.33
C PRO A 413 6.25 -18.10 -26.44
N VAL A 414 6.47 -18.56 -27.67
CA VAL A 414 7.06 -19.88 -27.90
C VAL A 414 8.55 -19.77 -27.61
N ILE A 415 9.08 -20.60 -26.74
CA ILE A 415 10.48 -20.66 -26.31
C ILE A 415 10.92 -22.11 -26.40
N SER A 416 11.96 -22.38 -27.18
CA SER A 416 12.56 -23.70 -27.30
C SER A 416 14.09 -23.64 -27.26
N THR A 417 14.68 -24.73 -26.79
CA THR A 417 16.13 -24.93 -26.71
C THR A 417 16.42 -26.42 -26.92
N PRO A 418 17.57 -26.79 -27.53
CA PRO A 418 17.98 -28.18 -27.59
C PRO A 418 18.47 -28.73 -26.23
N ALA A 419 18.73 -27.88 -25.24
CA ALA A 419 19.13 -28.33 -23.91
C ALA A 419 17.95 -28.88 -23.11
N ASN A 420 18.18 -29.96 -22.36
CA ASN A 420 17.19 -30.51 -21.46
C ASN A 420 17.21 -29.75 -20.12
N VAL A 421 16.23 -28.86 -19.91
CA VAL A 421 16.09 -28.08 -18.67
C VAL A 421 15.56 -28.91 -17.50
N ASP A 422 15.07 -30.12 -17.73
CA ASP A 422 14.65 -31.06 -16.69
C ASP A 422 15.79 -31.96 -16.21
N ASP A 423 16.93 -32.01 -16.93
CA ASP A 423 18.07 -32.85 -16.57
C ASP A 423 19.12 -32.08 -15.74
N PRO A 424 19.28 -32.40 -14.44
CA PRO A 424 20.29 -31.77 -13.58
C PRO A 424 21.73 -31.95 -14.08
N ALA A 425 22.03 -32.99 -14.86
CA ALA A 425 23.36 -33.20 -15.43
C ALA A 425 23.74 -32.16 -16.49
N SER A 426 22.75 -31.47 -17.07
CA SER A 426 22.97 -30.37 -18.01
C SER A 426 23.41 -29.06 -17.33
N TYR A 427 23.26 -28.95 -16.01
CA TYR A 427 23.50 -27.73 -15.26
C TYR A 427 24.94 -27.63 -14.70
N ILE A 428 25.48 -26.43 -14.77
CA ILE A 428 26.71 -26.00 -14.10
C ILE A 428 26.38 -25.03 -12.96
N PHE A 429 27.32 -24.86 -12.03
CA PHE A 429 27.17 -23.97 -10.90
C PHE A 429 26.95 -22.50 -11.32
N TYR A 430 26.09 -21.80 -10.56
CA TYR A 430 25.95 -20.34 -10.58
C TYR A 430 26.02 -19.83 -9.13
N PRO A 431 26.55 -18.62 -8.87
CA PRO A 431 26.70 -18.09 -7.51
C PRO A 431 25.47 -18.24 -6.61
N PHE A 432 25.70 -18.82 -5.43
CA PHE A 432 24.73 -18.89 -4.34
C PHE A 432 24.72 -17.57 -3.59
N ASN A 433 23.53 -17.06 -3.23
CA ASN A 433 23.41 -15.78 -2.54
C ASN A 433 22.45 -15.88 -1.34
N ILE A 434 22.79 -15.18 -0.26
CA ILE A 434 21.88 -14.95 0.87
C ILE A 434 21.87 -13.46 1.18
N ALA A 435 20.69 -12.86 1.26
CA ALA A 435 20.54 -11.44 1.50
C ALA A 435 19.63 -11.14 2.71
N PRO A 436 20.13 -11.25 3.96
CA PRO A 436 19.35 -10.84 5.12
C PRO A 436 19.21 -9.31 5.17
N LYS A 437 18.07 -8.88 5.70
CA LYS A 437 17.58 -7.51 5.80
C LYS A 437 16.95 -7.34 7.17
N ASN A 438 17.09 -6.15 7.73
CA ASN A 438 16.49 -5.75 9.00
C ASN A 438 16.11 -4.27 8.90
N SER A 439 14.82 -3.99 8.91
CA SER A 439 14.27 -2.64 8.90
C SER A 439 13.51 -2.37 10.19
N LYS A 440 13.85 -1.29 10.87
CA LYS A 440 13.18 -0.80 12.07
C LYS A 440 12.68 0.61 11.82
N ASP A 441 11.42 0.86 12.14
CA ASP A 441 10.76 2.14 11.98
C ASP A 441 10.13 2.53 13.32
N TRP A 442 10.44 3.73 13.80
CA TRP A 442 9.86 4.33 15.01
C TRP A 442 9.08 5.57 14.62
N ASP A 443 7.93 5.76 15.26
CA ASP A 443 7.06 6.91 15.04
C ASP A 443 6.49 7.35 16.39
N THR A 444 6.82 8.58 16.81
CA THR A 444 6.30 9.22 18.01
C THR A 444 5.61 10.51 17.62
N TYR A 445 4.35 10.65 17.99
CA TYR A 445 3.51 11.77 17.64
C TYR A 445 2.87 12.35 18.89
N ALA A 446 2.85 13.68 19.00
CA ALA A 446 2.15 14.39 20.05
C ALA A 446 1.48 15.63 19.45
N ARG A 447 0.24 15.87 19.85
CA ARG A 447 -0.56 16.97 19.35
C ARG A 447 -1.45 17.56 20.44
N LEU A 448 -1.58 18.87 20.43
CA LEU A 448 -2.51 19.62 21.26
C LEU A 448 -3.35 20.52 20.34
N ASP A 449 -4.66 20.41 20.46
CA ASP A 449 -5.64 21.24 19.79
C ASP A 449 -6.48 21.99 20.81
N ILE A 450 -6.72 23.27 20.58
CA ILE A 450 -7.60 24.11 21.39
C ILE A 450 -8.55 24.80 20.43
N GLY A 451 -9.83 24.55 20.60
CA GLY A 451 -10.90 25.22 19.89
C GLY A 451 -11.84 25.92 20.85
N ARG A 452 -12.50 26.95 20.33
CA ARG A 452 -13.54 27.68 21.03
C ARG A 452 -14.67 27.99 20.07
N ASP A 453 -15.87 27.57 20.46
CA ASP A 453 -17.09 27.91 19.77
C ASP A 453 -17.49 29.35 20.08
N LEU A 454 -17.98 30.03 19.05
CA LEU A 454 -18.34 31.43 19.05
C LEU A 454 -19.76 31.61 18.50
N SER A 455 -20.39 32.72 18.85
CA SER A 455 -21.63 33.16 18.21
C SER A 455 -21.32 34.19 17.12
N GLY A 456 -21.94 34.04 15.96
CA GLY A 456 -21.81 34.95 14.82
C GLY A 456 -21.27 34.28 13.55
N PHE A 457 -20.72 35.10 12.64
CA PHE A 457 -20.22 34.63 11.34
C PHE A 457 -19.07 33.63 11.48
N ILE A 458 -18.12 33.91 12.38
CA ILE A 458 -17.13 32.92 12.79
C ILE A 458 -17.77 32.09 13.89
N THR A 459 -18.01 30.81 13.62
CA THR A 459 -18.66 29.88 14.54
C THR A 459 -17.66 29.18 15.44
N ARG A 460 -16.39 29.09 15.02
CA ARG A 460 -15.32 28.49 15.82
C ARG A 460 -13.97 29.07 15.48
N LEU A 461 -13.12 29.27 16.49
CA LEU A 461 -11.69 29.48 16.31
C LEU A 461 -10.93 28.28 16.88
N GLN A 462 -9.97 27.76 16.14
CA GLN A 462 -9.17 26.63 16.54
C GLN A 462 -7.69 26.85 16.21
N ALA A 463 -6.82 26.48 17.14
CA ALA A 463 -5.39 26.47 16.95
C ALA A 463 -4.79 25.21 17.57
N GLY A 464 -3.66 24.77 17.05
CA GLY A 464 -2.99 23.61 17.60
C GLY A 464 -1.55 23.50 17.15
N GLY A 465 -0.82 22.64 17.86
CA GLY A 465 0.56 22.31 17.58
C GLY A 465 0.76 20.79 17.58
N GLU A 466 1.64 20.31 16.71
CA GLU A 466 2.07 18.92 16.70
C GLU A 466 3.59 18.81 16.66
N TYR A 467 4.09 17.75 17.28
CA TYR A 467 5.46 17.29 17.17
C TYR A 467 5.44 15.84 16.70
N HIS A 468 6.27 15.54 15.71
CA HIS A 468 6.40 14.19 15.17
C HIS A 468 7.88 13.86 15.01
N TRP A 469 8.30 12.75 15.62
CA TRP A 469 9.64 12.19 15.47
C TRP A 469 9.54 10.84 14.80
N ARG A 470 10.24 10.68 13.70
CA ARG A 470 10.28 9.44 12.94
C ARG A 470 11.71 9.04 12.65
N LYS A 471 11.99 7.74 12.76
CA LYS A 471 13.29 7.18 12.40
C LYS A 471 13.12 5.86 11.67
N ARG A 472 13.85 5.69 10.56
CA ARG A 472 14.05 4.39 9.92
C ARG A 472 15.52 4.00 9.98
N ASP A 473 15.78 2.80 10.46
CA ASP A 473 17.09 2.16 10.47
C ASP A 473 17.00 0.88 9.64
N TYR A 474 17.62 0.91 8.46
CA TYR A 474 17.58 -0.18 7.48
C TYR A 474 18.98 -0.75 7.30
N ALA A 475 19.11 -2.05 7.55
CA ALA A 475 20.31 -2.82 7.31
C ALA A 475 20.06 -3.88 6.25
N ARG A 476 21.01 -4.01 5.32
CA ARG A 476 21.06 -5.09 4.33
C ARG A 476 22.48 -5.64 4.26
N ARG A 477 22.57 -6.96 4.12
CA ARG A 477 23.81 -7.66 3.88
C ARG A 477 23.62 -8.65 2.76
N ASP A 478 24.60 -8.80 1.87
CA ASP A 478 24.57 -9.74 0.74
C ASP A 478 25.78 -10.66 0.79
N PHE A 479 25.55 -11.92 1.17
CA PHE A 479 26.54 -12.98 1.01
C PHE A 479 26.48 -13.50 -0.42
N ASN A 480 27.61 -13.51 -1.12
CA ASN A 480 27.72 -14.09 -2.45
C ASN A 480 28.82 -15.15 -2.42
N VAL A 481 28.43 -16.41 -2.61
CA VAL A 481 29.34 -17.56 -2.61
C VAL A 481 29.49 -18.04 -4.05
N ASN A 482 30.71 -17.89 -4.58
CA ASN A 482 31.06 -18.31 -5.92
C ASN A 482 32.04 -19.49 -5.88
N VAL A 483 31.90 -20.42 -6.83
CA VAL A 483 32.83 -21.54 -7.04
C VAL A 483 33.49 -21.33 -8.41
N PRO A 484 34.81 -21.09 -8.46
CA PRO A 484 35.50 -20.82 -9.73
C PRO A 484 35.35 -21.94 -10.76
N GLY A 485 35.30 -21.57 -12.04
CA GLY A 485 35.34 -22.52 -13.16
C GLY A 485 33.99 -23.14 -13.57
N ASN A 486 32.89 -22.74 -12.95
CA ASN A 486 31.53 -23.23 -13.24
C ASN A 486 31.44 -24.77 -13.37
N PRO A 487 31.88 -25.54 -12.36
CA PRO A 487 31.83 -27.00 -12.42
C PRO A 487 30.39 -27.53 -12.53
N PRO A 488 30.20 -28.78 -12.99
CA PRO A 488 28.89 -29.44 -12.99
C PRO A 488 28.22 -29.36 -11.62
N ILE A 489 26.92 -29.05 -11.58
CA ILE A 489 26.24 -28.74 -10.32
C ILE A 489 26.28 -29.92 -9.34
N GLY A 490 26.16 -31.15 -9.85
CA GLY A 490 26.23 -32.37 -9.05
C GLY A 490 27.57 -32.61 -8.34
N GLN A 491 28.66 -31.97 -8.78
CA GLN A 491 29.96 -32.01 -8.09
C GLN A 491 30.01 -31.00 -6.93
N VAL A 492 29.28 -29.89 -7.03
CA VAL A 492 29.29 -28.84 -6.00
C VAL A 492 28.29 -29.15 -4.90
N VAL A 493 27.05 -29.46 -5.28
CA VAL A 493 25.93 -29.73 -4.37
C VAL A 493 25.28 -31.08 -4.75
N PRO A 494 25.90 -32.22 -4.38
CA PRO A 494 25.32 -33.54 -4.66
C PRO A 494 23.91 -33.67 -4.08
N GLY A 495 22.94 -34.14 -4.88
CA GLY A 495 21.53 -34.22 -4.46
C GLY A 495 20.85 -32.86 -4.23
N GLY A 496 21.46 -31.76 -4.67
CA GLY A 496 20.96 -30.40 -4.46
C GLY A 496 19.88 -29.95 -5.44
N TYR A 497 19.15 -30.87 -6.06
CA TYR A 497 18.15 -30.58 -7.08
C TYR A 497 16.97 -31.55 -7.03
N GLU A 498 15.80 -31.07 -7.43
CA GLU A 498 14.54 -31.80 -7.49
C GLU A 498 13.73 -31.37 -8.73
N PRO A 499 12.78 -32.18 -9.23
CA PRO A 499 11.82 -31.70 -10.22
C PRO A 499 10.98 -30.54 -9.66
N LEU A 500 10.51 -29.64 -10.53
CA LEU A 500 9.53 -28.62 -10.14
C LEU A 500 8.32 -29.31 -9.45
N PRO A 501 7.96 -28.93 -8.21
CA PRO A 501 6.96 -29.67 -7.42
C PRO A 501 5.50 -29.32 -7.79
N PHE A 502 5.26 -28.95 -9.05
CA PHE A 502 3.97 -28.49 -9.55
C PHE A 502 3.70 -29.06 -10.95
N ASP A 503 2.98 -30.18 -11.01
CA ASP A 503 2.64 -30.85 -12.28
C ASP A 503 1.68 -30.01 -13.17
N ASP A 504 0.93 -29.09 -12.57
CA ASP A 504 -0.03 -28.19 -13.22
C ASP A 504 0.52 -26.77 -13.47
N ALA A 505 1.84 -26.56 -13.31
CA ALA A 505 2.48 -25.26 -13.50
C ALA A 505 2.16 -24.66 -14.89
N PHE A 506 1.63 -23.44 -14.88
CA PHE A 506 1.29 -22.66 -16.07
C PHE A 506 0.18 -23.26 -16.95
N ASP A 507 -0.61 -24.24 -16.47
CA ASP A 507 -1.73 -24.80 -17.23
C ASP A 507 -2.79 -23.79 -17.63
N ARG A 508 -2.82 -22.65 -16.94
CA ARG A 508 -3.72 -21.53 -17.22
C ARG A 508 -3.06 -20.42 -18.02
N ILE A 509 -1.78 -20.49 -18.35
CA ILE A 509 -1.08 -19.53 -19.20
C ILE A 509 -0.84 -20.15 -20.58
N GLY A 510 -1.43 -19.54 -21.62
CA GLY A 510 -1.19 -19.96 -22.99
C GLY A 510 0.23 -19.62 -23.45
N GLY A 511 0.70 -20.27 -24.52
CA GLY A 511 2.07 -20.10 -25.04
C GLY A 511 2.81 -21.43 -25.10
N GLY A 512 4.02 -21.41 -25.65
CA GLY A 512 4.84 -22.60 -25.85
C GLY A 512 6.21 -22.47 -25.22
N PHE A 513 6.31 -22.39 -23.90
CA PHE A 513 7.55 -22.24 -23.14
C PHE A 513 7.72 -23.39 -22.14
N PRO A 514 8.94 -23.62 -21.59
CA PRO A 514 9.15 -24.67 -20.60
C PRO A 514 8.23 -24.53 -19.38
N ARG A 515 7.51 -25.61 -19.05
CA ARG A 515 6.59 -25.67 -17.90
C ARG A 515 7.13 -26.49 -16.73
N SER A 516 8.21 -27.22 -16.95
CA SER A 516 8.97 -27.96 -15.96
C SER A 516 10.46 -27.68 -16.16
N TRP A 517 11.22 -27.79 -15.08
CA TRP A 517 12.68 -27.75 -15.07
C TRP A 517 13.22 -28.37 -13.77
N ALA A 518 14.51 -28.70 -13.75
CA ALA A 518 15.21 -29.08 -12.52
C ALA A 518 15.38 -27.85 -11.61
N VAL A 519 14.95 -27.97 -10.37
CA VAL A 519 14.92 -26.89 -9.36
C VAL A 519 16.02 -27.11 -8.32
N PRO A 520 16.73 -26.06 -7.88
CA PRO A 520 17.66 -26.16 -6.75
C PRO A 520 16.95 -26.44 -5.41
N VAL A 521 17.50 -27.34 -4.60
CA VAL A 521 17.05 -27.55 -3.21
C VAL A 521 17.77 -26.57 -2.28
N THR A 522 17.04 -25.61 -1.73
CA THR A 522 17.60 -24.50 -0.93
C THR A 522 18.43 -24.97 0.27
N SER A 523 17.95 -25.97 1.02
CA SER A 523 18.66 -26.50 2.19
C SER A 523 20.00 -27.13 1.82
N ALA A 524 20.05 -27.90 0.72
CA ALA A 524 21.28 -28.52 0.24
C ALA A 524 22.34 -27.49 -0.18
N PHE A 525 21.93 -26.43 -0.89
CA PHE A 525 22.82 -25.32 -1.23
C PHE A 525 23.31 -24.60 0.02
N TYR A 526 22.41 -24.27 0.95
CA TYR A 526 22.76 -23.59 2.19
C TYR A 526 23.77 -24.40 3.00
N ASP A 527 23.46 -25.66 3.33
CA ASP A 527 24.29 -26.50 4.20
C ASP A 527 25.66 -26.79 3.58
N ARG A 528 25.76 -26.80 2.25
CA ARG A 528 27.00 -27.04 1.52
C ARG A 528 27.87 -25.79 1.35
N LEU A 529 27.26 -24.62 1.14
CA LEU A 529 27.96 -23.41 0.68
C LEU A 529 28.02 -22.29 1.71
N PHE A 530 27.08 -22.24 2.66
CA PHE A 530 27.05 -21.23 3.71
C PHE A 530 27.75 -21.71 4.98
N THR A 531 29.09 -21.74 4.92
CA THR A 531 29.92 -22.17 6.05
C THR A 531 30.04 -21.11 7.14
N ASP A 532 30.56 -21.49 8.30
CA ASP A 532 30.88 -20.53 9.37
C ASP A 532 31.83 -19.43 8.90
N ALA A 533 32.76 -19.73 7.99
CA ALA A 533 33.64 -18.72 7.40
C ALA A 533 32.86 -17.68 6.56
N VAL A 534 31.85 -18.11 5.82
CA VAL A 534 30.96 -17.20 5.07
C VAL A 534 30.12 -16.38 6.03
N ALA A 535 29.48 -17.01 7.02
CA ALA A 535 28.63 -16.34 7.99
C ALA A 535 29.38 -15.27 8.83
N ASN A 536 30.63 -15.57 9.19
CA ASN A 536 31.51 -14.71 9.98
C ASN A 536 32.38 -13.76 9.15
N ALA A 537 32.20 -13.71 7.81
CA ALA A 537 32.91 -12.73 6.99
C ALA A 537 32.63 -11.30 7.52
N PRO A 538 33.56 -10.35 7.37
CA PRO A 538 33.27 -8.95 7.67
C PRO A 538 32.20 -8.40 6.72
N LEU A 539 31.59 -7.27 7.09
CA LEU A 539 30.71 -6.54 6.17
C LEU A 539 31.51 -6.05 4.96
N ALA A 540 31.00 -6.30 3.76
CA ALA A 540 31.54 -5.76 2.54
C ALA A 540 31.16 -4.27 2.41
N ALA A 541 31.91 -3.53 1.60
CA ALA A 541 31.55 -2.14 1.27
C ALA A 541 30.13 -2.03 0.66
N GLY A 542 29.70 -3.05 -0.08
CA GLY A 542 28.33 -3.14 -0.60
C GLY A 542 27.26 -3.25 0.49
N ASP A 543 27.52 -3.98 1.57
CA ASP A 543 26.60 -4.14 2.71
C ASP A 543 26.41 -2.80 3.45
N LEU A 544 27.52 -2.11 3.70
CA LEU A 544 27.53 -0.80 4.36
C LEU A 544 26.81 0.26 3.51
N ARG A 545 26.98 0.22 2.18
CA ARG A 545 26.30 1.13 1.24
C ARG A 545 24.81 0.83 1.11
N ALA A 546 24.40 -0.42 1.20
CA ALA A 546 23.00 -0.84 1.12
C ALA A 546 22.20 -0.54 2.41
N SER A 547 22.90 -0.10 3.47
CA SER A 547 22.32 0.21 4.79
C SER A 547 22.25 1.72 5.00
N TYR A 548 21.21 2.21 5.67
CA TYR A 548 20.98 3.64 5.87
C TYR A 548 20.10 3.92 7.09
N ILE A 549 20.19 5.14 7.59
CA ILE A 549 19.34 5.68 8.65
C ILE A 549 18.75 6.99 8.15
N VAL A 550 17.43 7.16 8.25
CA VAL A 550 16.76 8.45 8.02
C VAL A 550 16.02 8.82 9.29
N GLU A 551 16.33 9.98 9.87
CA GLU A 551 15.65 10.56 11.03
C GLU A 551 14.97 11.87 10.63
N GLU A 552 13.75 12.09 11.11
CA GLU A 552 12.94 13.28 10.86
C GLU A 552 12.33 13.78 12.15
N LYS A 553 12.48 15.09 12.39
CA LYS A 553 11.77 15.84 13.43
C LYS A 553 10.89 16.86 12.75
N ILE A 554 9.60 16.83 13.04
CA ILE A 554 8.61 17.66 12.38
C ILE A 554 7.88 18.45 13.46
N PHE A 555 7.85 19.77 13.28
CA PHE A 555 7.09 20.69 14.12
C PHE A 555 6.01 21.33 13.26
N GLY A 556 4.76 21.13 13.64
CA GLY A 556 3.61 21.69 12.94
C GLY A 556 2.82 22.62 13.86
N GLY A 557 2.30 23.70 13.30
CA GLY A 557 1.37 24.59 14.00
C GLY A 557 0.30 25.08 13.03
N TYR A 558 -0.92 25.30 13.51
CA TYR A 558 -2.00 25.79 12.67
C TYR A 558 -2.93 26.74 13.40
N VAL A 559 -3.63 27.57 12.62
CA VAL A 559 -4.80 28.33 13.03
C VAL A 559 -5.89 28.15 11.99
N ARG A 560 -7.12 27.92 12.44
CA ARG A 560 -8.32 27.71 11.62
C ARG A 560 -9.48 28.51 12.22
N ALA A 561 -10.26 29.13 11.34
CA ALA A 561 -11.54 29.71 11.67
C ALA A 561 -12.63 28.97 10.89
N ASP A 562 -13.64 28.46 11.59
CA ASP A 562 -14.84 27.92 10.97
C ASP A 562 -15.88 29.03 10.91
N TYR A 563 -16.59 29.10 9.79
CA TYR A 563 -17.57 30.14 9.53
C TYR A 563 -18.92 29.54 9.15
N GLY A 564 -19.99 30.28 9.42
CA GLY A 564 -21.37 29.91 9.15
C GLY A 564 -22.24 31.14 8.94
N PHE A 565 -23.06 31.13 7.90
CA PHE A 565 -24.05 32.17 7.62
C PHE A 565 -25.12 31.68 6.66
N ASP A 566 -26.28 32.33 6.66
CA ASP A 566 -27.35 32.06 5.71
C ASP A 566 -27.31 33.06 4.55
N LEU A 567 -27.33 32.54 3.33
CA LEU A 567 -27.52 33.33 2.11
C LEU A 567 -28.93 33.07 1.58
N GLY A 568 -29.91 33.81 2.12
CA GLY A 568 -31.33 33.54 1.87
C GLY A 568 -31.73 32.20 2.52
N ALA A 569 -32.18 31.24 1.71
CA ALA A 569 -32.51 29.89 2.19
C ALA A 569 -31.32 28.90 2.19
N VAL A 570 -30.15 29.34 1.73
CA VAL A 570 -28.95 28.49 1.60
C VAL A 570 -28.07 28.68 2.82
N GLY A 571 -27.99 27.65 3.66
CA GLY A 571 -27.04 27.62 4.77
C GLY A 571 -25.63 27.35 4.26
N VAL A 572 -24.71 28.28 4.50
CA VAL A 572 -23.30 28.17 4.12
C VAL A 572 -22.45 27.96 5.36
N THR A 573 -21.63 26.92 5.36
CA THR A 573 -20.63 26.66 6.38
C THR A 573 -19.28 26.37 5.74
N GLY A 574 -18.19 26.49 6.50
CA GLY A 574 -16.88 26.17 5.98
C GLY A 574 -15.77 26.47 6.96
N ASN A 575 -14.53 26.37 6.48
CA ASN A 575 -13.35 26.72 7.25
C ASN A 575 -12.29 27.39 6.39
N VAL A 576 -11.49 28.24 7.01
CA VAL A 576 -10.29 28.83 6.44
C VAL A 576 -9.17 28.74 7.46
N GLY A 577 -7.98 28.36 7.03
CA GLY A 577 -6.86 28.21 7.94
C GLY A 577 -5.53 28.10 7.25
N VAL A 578 -4.47 28.23 8.04
CA VAL A 578 -3.10 28.04 7.58
C VAL A 578 -2.37 27.15 8.56
N ARG A 579 -1.58 26.24 8.00
CA ARG A 579 -0.65 25.38 8.73
C ARG A 579 0.78 25.73 8.35
N TYR A 580 1.64 25.85 9.35
CA TYR A 580 3.10 25.92 9.19
C TYR A 580 3.70 24.58 9.57
N VAL A 581 4.68 24.12 8.79
CA VAL A 581 5.40 22.87 9.03
C VAL A 581 6.89 23.14 8.86
N HIS A 582 7.65 22.84 9.90
CA HIS A 582 9.10 22.80 9.89
C HIS A 582 9.55 21.34 10.00
N THR A 583 10.57 20.94 9.25
CA THR A 583 11.12 19.58 9.29
C THR A 583 12.63 19.62 9.29
N ASP A 584 13.23 18.98 10.28
CA ASP A 584 14.65 18.63 10.31
C ASP A 584 14.79 17.18 9.88
N GLN A 585 15.44 16.93 8.75
CA GLN A 585 15.77 15.58 8.29
C GLN A 585 17.28 15.36 8.36
N VAL A 586 17.69 14.18 8.82
CA VAL A 586 19.07 13.72 8.73
C VAL A 586 19.08 12.36 8.05
N ALA A 587 19.63 12.30 6.85
CA ALA A 587 19.87 11.05 6.12
C ALA A 587 21.34 10.64 6.27
N SER A 588 21.57 9.45 6.83
CA SER A 588 22.90 8.89 7.06
C SER A 588 23.08 7.55 6.36
N GLY A 589 24.29 7.28 5.88
CA GLY A 589 24.64 6.03 5.20
C GLY A 589 26.13 5.97 4.88
N THR A 590 26.50 5.17 3.88
CA THR A 590 27.89 4.95 3.51
C THR A 590 28.11 5.24 2.04
N LEU A 591 29.03 6.15 1.73
CA LEU A 591 29.55 6.37 0.38
C LEU A 591 30.65 5.35 0.09
N THR A 592 30.73 4.84 -1.15
CA THR A 592 31.86 4.01 -1.57
C THR A 592 32.62 4.67 -2.71
N LEU A 593 33.88 5.04 -2.48
CA LEU A 593 34.82 5.43 -3.52
C LEU A 593 35.75 4.23 -3.80
N GLY A 594 35.50 3.51 -4.90
CA GLY A 594 36.17 2.24 -5.15
C GLY A 594 35.76 1.16 -4.15
N THR A 595 36.68 0.75 -3.27
CA THR A 595 36.42 -0.23 -2.22
C THR A 595 36.37 0.37 -0.81
N THR A 596 36.65 1.67 -0.66
CA THR A 596 36.72 2.33 0.66
C THR A 596 35.32 2.82 1.07
N PRO A 597 34.72 2.25 2.14
CA PRO A 597 33.48 2.76 2.70
C PRO A 597 33.76 4.00 3.58
N THR A 598 33.02 5.08 3.36
CA THR A 598 33.10 6.30 4.18
C THR A 598 31.70 6.67 4.67
N PRO A 599 31.45 6.68 6.00
CA PRO A 599 30.19 7.16 6.54
C PRO A 599 29.91 8.60 6.14
N ALA A 600 28.67 8.90 5.78
CA ALA A 600 28.22 10.25 5.42
C ALA A 600 26.85 10.54 6.02
N SER A 601 26.62 11.82 6.33
CA SER A 601 25.37 12.32 6.87
C SER A 601 25.02 13.64 6.19
N PHE A 602 23.74 13.78 5.83
CA PHE A 602 23.21 14.89 5.06
C PHE A 602 22.01 15.48 5.83
N PRO A 603 22.23 16.55 6.61
CA PRO A 603 21.14 17.29 7.24
C PRO A 603 20.43 18.17 6.20
N GLN A 604 19.11 18.23 6.29
CA GLN A 604 18.23 19.07 5.47
C GLN A 604 17.14 19.68 6.34
N GLU A 605 16.74 20.91 6.01
CA GLU A 605 15.65 21.62 6.66
C GLU A 605 14.61 22.06 5.64
N PHE A 606 13.34 21.90 5.99
CA PHE A 606 12.22 22.30 5.15
C PHE A 606 11.24 23.17 5.93
N ASN A 607 10.72 24.21 5.27
CA ASN A 607 9.71 25.10 5.83
C ASN A 607 8.57 25.26 4.84
N ASN A 608 7.35 24.92 5.25
CA ASN A 608 6.19 24.93 4.37
C ASN A 608 4.98 25.59 5.02
N TRP A 609 4.35 26.49 4.26
CA TRP A 609 3.06 27.09 4.58
C TRP A 609 1.97 26.42 3.76
N LEU A 610 0.96 25.89 4.43
CA LEU A 610 -0.12 25.10 3.86
C LEU A 610 -1.47 25.77 4.17
N PRO A 611 -1.88 26.78 3.39
CA PRO A 611 -3.22 27.34 3.50
C PRO A 611 -4.27 26.33 3.04
N SER A 612 -5.47 26.41 3.64
CA SER A 612 -6.64 25.64 3.28
C SER A 612 -7.90 26.50 3.40
N PHE A 613 -8.83 26.24 2.50
CA PHE A 613 -10.16 26.83 2.47
C PHE A 613 -11.15 25.75 2.05
N ASN A 614 -12.23 25.61 2.79
CA ASN A 614 -13.34 24.71 2.49
C ASN A 614 -14.65 25.49 2.64
N LEU A 615 -15.59 25.24 1.75
CA LEU A 615 -16.95 25.79 1.75
C LEU A 615 -17.94 24.67 1.47
N ARG A 616 -19.05 24.67 2.21
CA ARG A 616 -20.20 23.79 2.08
C ARG A 616 -21.46 24.65 2.03
N ALA A 617 -22.22 24.55 0.96
CA ALA A 617 -23.49 25.24 0.80
C ALA A 617 -24.63 24.20 0.72
N ALA A 618 -25.54 24.23 1.69
CA ALA A 618 -26.78 23.45 1.64
C ALA A 618 -27.79 24.18 0.75
N LEU A 619 -27.71 23.95 -0.57
CA LEU A 619 -28.59 24.57 -1.57
C LEU A 619 -30.06 24.24 -1.30
N THR A 620 -30.31 23.01 -0.84
CA THR A 620 -31.55 22.55 -0.22
C THR A 620 -31.20 21.59 0.93
N PRO A 621 -32.16 21.11 1.75
CA PRO A 621 -31.87 20.11 2.78
C PRO A 621 -31.25 18.80 2.25
N SER A 622 -31.47 18.49 0.97
CA SER A 622 -30.99 17.29 0.28
C SER A 622 -29.90 17.56 -0.76
N LEU A 623 -29.65 18.81 -1.15
CA LEU A 623 -28.67 19.16 -2.19
C LEU A 623 -27.56 20.03 -1.59
N ILE A 624 -26.34 19.51 -1.59
CA ILE A 624 -25.16 20.15 -1.01
C ILE A 624 -24.14 20.41 -2.12
N ALA A 625 -23.60 21.63 -2.18
CA ALA A 625 -22.44 21.97 -2.98
C ALA A 625 -21.22 22.19 -2.09
N ARG A 626 -20.03 21.77 -2.54
CA ARG A 626 -18.78 21.99 -1.81
C ARG A 626 -17.71 22.55 -2.72
N LEU A 627 -16.85 23.39 -2.16
CA LEU A 627 -15.66 23.91 -2.80
C LEU A 627 -14.49 23.82 -1.83
N ALA A 628 -13.31 23.48 -2.32
CA ALA A 628 -12.09 23.53 -1.53
C ALA A 628 -10.90 24.02 -2.33
N ALA A 629 -9.98 24.69 -1.63
CA ALA A 629 -8.69 25.12 -2.15
C ALA A 629 -7.64 24.91 -1.07
N SER A 630 -6.56 24.19 -1.37
CA SER A 630 -5.49 23.96 -0.38
C SER A 630 -4.12 23.79 -1.01
N ARG A 631 -3.09 24.01 -0.19
CA ARG A 631 -1.73 23.59 -0.46
C ARG A 631 -1.38 22.40 0.42
N VAL A 632 -0.82 21.35 -0.17
CA VAL A 632 -0.49 20.10 0.51
C VAL A 632 0.96 19.72 0.23
N LEU A 633 1.53 18.86 1.09
CA LEU A 633 2.89 18.37 0.95
C LEU A 633 2.98 16.85 1.16
N THR A 634 3.92 16.21 0.49
CA THR A 634 4.36 14.84 0.74
C THR A 634 5.89 14.79 0.69
N ARG A 635 6.54 14.16 1.66
CA ARG A 635 8.00 14.00 1.66
C ARG A 635 8.47 12.91 0.70
N PRO A 636 9.70 13.00 0.15
CA PRO A 636 10.26 11.94 -0.70
C PRO A 636 10.38 10.62 0.07
N ASN A 637 10.37 9.49 -0.64
CA ASN A 637 10.58 8.20 0.03
C ASN A 637 11.97 8.16 0.69
N MET A 638 12.06 7.54 1.86
CA MET A 638 13.32 7.45 2.61
C MET A 638 14.44 6.75 1.83
N THR A 639 14.09 5.85 0.92
CA THR A 639 15.07 5.21 0.01
C THR A 639 15.60 6.15 -1.06
N GLN A 640 14.83 7.17 -1.44
CA GLN A 640 15.25 8.18 -2.41
C GLN A 640 16.19 9.21 -1.76
N THR A 641 16.02 9.49 -0.47
CA THR A 641 16.91 10.40 0.29
C THR A 641 18.09 9.70 0.93
N ALA A 642 18.08 8.37 1.03
CA ALA A 642 19.19 7.60 1.60
C ALA A 642 20.48 7.74 0.76
N PRO A 643 21.63 8.10 1.37
CA PRO A 643 22.90 8.27 0.66
C PRO A 643 23.57 6.91 0.34
N GLN A 644 22.96 6.13 -0.55
CA GLN A 644 23.46 4.83 -1.03
C GLN A 644 24.31 4.99 -2.30
N ILE A 645 25.27 5.91 -2.31
CA ILE A 645 25.99 6.30 -3.54
C ILE A 645 27.13 5.33 -3.84
N SER A 646 27.11 4.75 -5.04
CA SER A 646 28.19 3.97 -5.64
C SER A 646 28.91 4.80 -6.69
N VAL A 647 30.22 4.97 -6.55
CA VAL A 647 31.06 5.73 -7.49
C VAL A 647 31.87 4.75 -8.33
N SER A 648 31.83 4.91 -9.66
CA SER A 648 32.60 4.09 -10.59
C SER A 648 34.11 4.39 -10.49
N THR A 649 34.92 3.33 -10.47
CA THR A 649 36.39 3.43 -10.51
C THR A 649 36.91 3.72 -11.91
N ASP A 650 36.19 3.25 -12.93
CA ASP A 650 36.69 3.17 -14.30
C ASP A 650 36.07 4.23 -15.22
N ALA A 651 34.96 4.84 -14.78
CA ALA A 651 34.30 5.95 -15.46
C ALA A 651 33.99 7.08 -14.47
N PRO A 652 33.89 8.35 -14.90
CA PRO A 652 33.49 9.46 -14.05
C PRO A 652 31.96 9.45 -13.84
N THR A 653 31.40 8.34 -13.33
CA THR A 653 29.97 8.16 -13.09
C THR A 653 29.68 7.62 -11.70
N ALA A 654 28.47 7.87 -11.19
CA ALA A 654 27.99 7.35 -9.92
C ALA A 654 26.48 7.04 -9.98
N SER A 655 25.95 6.29 -9.02
CA SER A 655 24.51 6.05 -8.87
C SER A 655 24.11 5.95 -7.40
N GLY A 656 22.97 6.53 -7.01
CA GLY A 656 22.48 6.44 -5.62
C GLY A 656 21.27 7.33 -5.36
N GLY A 657 20.76 7.31 -4.12
CA GLY A 657 19.76 8.27 -3.66
C GLY A 657 20.32 9.70 -3.58
N ASN A 658 19.41 10.66 -3.50
CA ASN A 658 19.71 12.08 -3.39
C ASN A 658 19.16 12.62 -2.04
N PRO A 659 20.03 12.83 -1.05
CA PRO A 659 19.63 13.44 0.23
C PRO A 659 19.10 14.87 0.12
N ASP A 660 19.38 15.59 -0.97
CA ASP A 660 18.96 16.99 -1.16
C ASP A 660 17.53 17.15 -1.70
N LEU A 661 16.79 16.05 -1.86
CA LEU A 661 15.42 16.07 -2.36
C LEU A 661 14.49 16.86 -1.44
N GLN A 662 13.79 17.82 -2.04
CA GLN A 662 12.76 18.61 -1.38
C GLN A 662 11.40 17.88 -1.41
N PRO A 663 10.49 18.15 -0.45
CA PRO A 663 9.13 17.62 -0.45
C PRO A 663 8.36 17.98 -1.73
N PHE A 664 7.50 17.06 -2.17
CA PHE A 664 6.51 17.36 -3.19
C PHE A 664 5.48 18.33 -2.61
N LEU A 665 5.28 19.46 -3.29
CA LEU A 665 4.21 20.40 -2.96
C LEU A 665 3.14 20.34 -4.02
N ALA A 666 1.87 20.47 -3.62
CA ALA A 666 0.80 20.66 -4.59
C ALA A 666 -0.21 21.71 -4.15
N THR A 667 -0.68 22.49 -5.12
CA THR A 667 -1.87 23.32 -4.99
C THR A 667 -3.04 22.58 -5.60
N GLN A 668 -4.15 22.48 -4.88
CA GLN A 668 -5.34 21.75 -5.31
C GLN A 668 -6.62 22.57 -5.18
N PHE A 669 -7.53 22.36 -6.13
CA PHE A 669 -8.89 22.88 -6.12
C PHE A 669 -9.86 21.72 -6.34
N ASP A 670 -10.94 21.72 -5.58
CA ASP A 670 -11.97 20.70 -5.62
C ASP A 670 -13.34 21.37 -5.62
N GLY A 671 -14.29 20.77 -6.34
CA GLY A 671 -15.70 21.16 -6.28
C GLY A 671 -16.60 19.94 -6.39
N SER A 672 -17.68 19.89 -5.61
CA SER A 672 -18.67 18.81 -5.68
C SER A 672 -20.10 19.32 -5.61
N LEU A 673 -21.01 18.52 -6.17
CA LEU A 673 -22.45 18.63 -6.01
C LEU A 673 -22.99 17.26 -5.59
N GLU A 674 -23.75 17.23 -4.50
CA GLU A 674 -24.12 16.03 -3.77
C GLU A 674 -25.62 16.06 -3.46
N TRP A 675 -26.37 15.11 -4.01
CA TRP A 675 -27.82 15.00 -3.82
C TRP A 675 -28.15 13.76 -2.98
N TYR A 676 -28.78 13.98 -1.82
CA TYR A 676 -29.16 12.98 -0.82
C TYR A 676 -30.68 12.88 -0.75
N PHE A 677 -31.27 12.03 -1.59
CA PHE A 677 -32.73 11.95 -1.75
C PHE A 677 -33.40 10.91 -0.83
N GLN A 678 -32.64 10.01 -0.20
CA GLN A 678 -33.07 9.09 0.86
C GLN A 678 -31.91 8.86 1.86
N PRO A 679 -32.14 8.35 3.08
CA PRO A 679 -31.08 8.15 4.08
C PRO A 679 -29.88 7.31 3.61
N ALA A 680 -30.14 6.28 2.80
CA ALA A 680 -29.12 5.40 2.22
C ALA A 680 -28.90 5.64 0.72
N ALA A 681 -29.33 6.78 0.17
CA ALA A 681 -29.22 7.06 -1.25
C ALA A 681 -28.57 8.42 -1.54
N SER A 682 -27.60 8.40 -2.45
CA SER A 682 -26.93 9.62 -2.90
C SER A 682 -26.52 9.56 -4.38
N LEU A 683 -26.50 10.72 -5.02
CA LEU A 683 -25.85 10.96 -6.30
C LEU A 683 -24.85 12.10 -6.10
N THR A 684 -23.57 11.83 -6.31
CA THR A 684 -22.50 12.80 -6.12
C THR A 684 -21.68 12.95 -7.40
N GLY A 685 -21.35 14.19 -7.75
CA GLY A 685 -20.42 14.53 -8.81
C GLY A 685 -19.35 15.47 -8.27
N ALA A 686 -18.08 15.22 -8.61
CA ALA A 686 -16.98 16.07 -8.19
C ALA A 686 -16.00 16.31 -9.34
N VAL A 687 -15.34 17.47 -9.29
CA VAL A 687 -14.24 17.86 -10.16
C VAL A 687 -13.04 18.20 -9.29
N PHE A 688 -11.85 17.82 -9.74
CA PHE A 688 -10.63 18.16 -9.03
C PHE A 688 -9.53 18.59 -10.00
N TRP A 689 -8.69 19.49 -9.52
CA TRP A 689 -7.50 19.97 -10.20
C TRP A 689 -6.35 20.04 -9.20
N LYS A 690 -5.17 19.59 -9.62
CA LYS A 690 -3.97 19.58 -8.81
C LYS A 690 -2.78 19.98 -9.65
N LYS A 691 -1.97 20.89 -9.14
CA LYS A 691 -0.68 21.26 -9.71
C LYS A 691 0.39 20.88 -8.70
N MET A 692 1.25 19.94 -9.09
CA MET A 692 2.43 19.55 -8.32
C MET A 692 3.60 20.44 -8.73
N ASP A 693 4.16 21.14 -7.76
CA ASP A 693 5.44 21.83 -7.85
C ASP A 693 6.54 20.78 -7.52
N ASP A 694 7.71 20.86 -8.17
CA ASP A 694 8.91 20.06 -7.81
C ASP A 694 8.76 18.53 -7.86
N TYR A 695 8.10 18.01 -8.90
CA TYR A 695 7.99 16.56 -9.10
C TYR A 695 9.38 15.93 -9.25
N ILE A 696 9.64 14.91 -8.42
CA ILE A 696 10.91 14.18 -8.38
C ILE A 696 11.02 13.27 -9.60
N THR A 697 12.10 13.43 -10.36
CA THR A 697 12.35 12.73 -11.63
C THR A 697 13.78 12.21 -11.66
N ALA A 698 14.03 11.15 -12.44
CA ALA A 698 15.38 10.61 -12.59
C ALA A 698 16.21 11.50 -13.51
N GLN A 699 17.40 11.92 -13.07
CA GLN A 699 18.30 12.78 -13.82
C GLN A 699 19.77 12.41 -13.55
N ASN A 700 20.62 12.68 -14.53
CA ASN A 700 22.07 12.69 -14.33
C ASN A 700 22.52 14.08 -13.91
N VAL A 701 23.17 14.21 -12.76
CA VAL A 701 23.74 15.47 -12.25
C VAL A 701 25.22 15.33 -12.00
N ASN A 702 25.97 16.41 -12.23
CA ASN A 702 27.38 16.46 -11.88
C ASN A 702 27.51 16.75 -10.39
N ILE A 703 28.24 15.89 -9.67
CA ILE A 703 28.63 16.13 -8.28
C ILE A 703 30.15 16.10 -8.16
N ASP A 704 30.70 16.92 -7.28
CA ASP A 704 32.12 16.87 -6.94
C ASP A 704 32.35 15.92 -5.78
N ILE A 705 33.16 14.89 -6.01
CA ILE A 705 33.52 13.93 -4.98
C ILE A 705 34.94 14.26 -4.46
N PRO A 706 35.09 14.51 -3.14
CA PRO A 706 36.40 14.79 -2.54
C PRO A 706 37.45 13.74 -2.93
N GLY A 707 38.58 14.19 -3.48
CA GLY A 707 39.68 13.31 -3.93
C GLY A 707 39.48 12.61 -5.28
N ARG A 708 38.31 12.75 -5.94
CA ARG A 708 38.02 12.16 -7.26
C ARG A 708 37.74 13.21 -8.35
N GLY A 709 37.16 14.36 -7.99
CA GLY A 709 36.69 15.38 -8.95
C GLY A 709 35.24 15.17 -9.35
N THR A 710 34.80 15.86 -10.41
CA THR A 710 33.42 15.84 -10.88
C THR A 710 33.05 14.48 -11.49
N VAL A 711 31.96 13.88 -11.03
CA VAL A 711 31.37 12.66 -11.61
C VAL A 711 29.89 12.84 -11.93
N LEU A 712 29.42 12.14 -12.95
CA LEU A 712 28.02 12.14 -13.36
C LEU A 712 27.22 11.12 -12.52
N LEU A 713 26.47 11.62 -11.54
CA LEU A 713 25.60 10.84 -10.68
C LEU A 713 24.23 10.63 -11.34
N ASN A 714 23.87 9.38 -11.59
CA ASN A 714 22.50 8.97 -11.89
C ASN A 714 21.69 8.92 -10.58
N THR A 715 20.76 9.86 -10.41
CA THR A 715 19.96 9.97 -9.19
C THR A 715 18.59 10.58 -9.49
N GLN A 716 17.87 11.00 -8.46
CA GLN A 716 16.60 11.68 -8.57
C GLN A 716 16.75 13.15 -8.18
N VAL A 717 16.01 14.04 -8.84
CA VAL A 717 16.03 15.49 -8.57
C VAL A 717 14.63 16.08 -8.64
N ASN A 718 14.40 17.17 -7.92
CA ASN A 718 13.23 18.03 -8.10
C ASN A 718 13.38 18.80 -9.42
N GLY A 719 12.39 18.69 -10.32
CA GLY A 719 12.48 19.41 -11.61
C GLY A 719 11.35 19.16 -12.61
N GLY A 720 10.42 18.24 -12.32
CA GLY A 720 9.23 18.03 -13.15
C GLY A 720 8.06 18.91 -12.74
N ALA A 721 7.23 19.32 -13.71
CA ALA A 721 5.91 19.88 -13.45
C ALA A 721 4.84 18.87 -13.87
N ALA A 722 3.88 18.60 -12.98
CA ALA A 722 2.75 17.73 -13.26
C ALA A 722 1.45 18.39 -12.83
N LYS A 723 0.46 18.38 -13.71
CA LYS A 723 -0.92 18.78 -13.43
C LYS A 723 -1.82 17.58 -13.58
N VAL A 724 -2.64 17.32 -12.57
CA VAL A 724 -3.63 16.26 -12.57
C VAL A 724 -5.01 16.91 -12.50
N TYR A 725 -5.93 16.49 -13.35
CA TYR A 725 -7.32 16.93 -13.29
C TYR A 725 -8.23 15.75 -13.52
N GLY A 726 -9.42 15.79 -12.96
CA GLY A 726 -10.35 14.69 -13.12
C GLY A 726 -11.75 15.01 -12.65
N VAL A 727 -12.62 14.05 -12.95
CA VAL A 727 -14.02 14.06 -12.55
C VAL A 727 -14.34 12.74 -11.86
N GLU A 728 -15.15 12.81 -10.82
CA GLU A 728 -15.63 11.67 -10.05
C GLU A 728 -17.17 11.71 -10.06
N ALA A 729 -17.79 10.54 -10.20
CA ALA A 729 -19.23 10.38 -10.02
C ALA A 729 -19.47 9.15 -9.15
N ALA A 730 -20.41 9.26 -8.21
CA ALA A 730 -20.83 8.17 -7.36
C ALA A 730 -22.34 8.15 -7.25
N TYR A 731 -22.92 6.96 -7.24
CA TYR A 731 -24.34 6.74 -7.02
C TYR A 731 -24.53 5.55 -6.08
N ASN A 732 -25.38 5.70 -5.09
CA ASN A 732 -25.81 4.59 -4.25
C ASN A 732 -27.31 4.73 -3.94
N GLN A 733 -28.01 3.60 -3.90
CA GLN A 733 -29.42 3.56 -3.51
C GLN A 733 -29.80 2.16 -3.05
N VAL A 734 -30.63 2.10 -2.00
CA VAL A 734 -31.44 0.93 -1.64
C VAL A 734 -32.84 1.18 -2.22
N PHE A 735 -33.38 0.22 -2.96
CA PHE A 735 -34.66 0.31 -3.65
C PHE A 735 -35.84 -0.06 -2.72
N ASP A 736 -35.89 0.56 -1.55
CA ASP A 736 -36.90 0.34 -0.50
C ASP A 736 -38.36 0.63 -0.96
N PHE A 737 -38.54 1.36 -2.04
CA PHE A 737 -39.83 1.62 -2.68
C PHE A 737 -40.38 0.44 -3.50
N LEU A 738 -39.56 -0.58 -3.80
CA LEU A 738 -40.03 -1.75 -4.52
C LEU A 738 -40.89 -2.64 -3.60
N PRO A 739 -41.90 -3.36 -4.13
CA PRO A 739 -42.65 -4.30 -3.31
C PRO A 739 -41.78 -5.47 -2.86
N ALA A 740 -42.02 -5.97 -1.65
CA ALA A 740 -41.37 -7.17 -1.15
C ALA A 740 -41.51 -8.36 -2.13
N PRO A 741 -40.45 -9.18 -2.31
CA PRO A 741 -39.18 -9.14 -1.59
C PRO A 741 -38.12 -8.22 -2.19
N PHE A 742 -38.44 -7.33 -3.14
CA PHE A 742 -37.43 -6.54 -3.87
C PHE A 742 -37.01 -5.24 -3.17
N ASP A 743 -37.65 -4.89 -2.06
CA ASP A 743 -37.34 -3.76 -1.16
C ASP A 743 -35.94 -3.83 -0.52
N GLY A 744 -35.28 -4.99 -0.55
CA GLY A 744 -33.89 -5.16 -0.12
C GLY A 744 -32.84 -4.98 -1.23
N LEU A 745 -33.23 -4.81 -2.50
CA LEU A 745 -32.27 -4.64 -3.58
C LEU A 745 -31.58 -3.27 -3.48
N GLY A 746 -30.33 -3.20 -3.89
CA GLY A 746 -29.62 -1.94 -3.99
C GLY A 746 -28.43 -1.98 -4.92
N VAL A 747 -27.94 -0.79 -5.24
CA VAL A 747 -26.79 -0.60 -6.12
C VAL A 747 -25.86 0.46 -5.53
N GLN A 748 -24.56 0.25 -5.70
CA GLN A 748 -23.53 1.26 -5.52
C GLN A 748 -22.66 1.26 -6.77
N ALA A 749 -22.42 2.42 -7.35
CA ALA A 749 -21.59 2.58 -8.52
C ALA A 749 -20.71 3.81 -8.34
N SER A 750 -19.49 3.73 -8.85
CA SER A 750 -18.65 4.91 -8.98
C SER A 750 -17.80 4.87 -10.23
N TYR A 751 -17.43 6.05 -10.69
CA TYR A 751 -16.59 6.26 -11.85
C TYR A 751 -15.63 7.41 -11.56
N THR A 752 -14.39 7.25 -12.01
CA THR A 752 -13.37 8.29 -11.97
C THR A 752 -12.67 8.36 -13.31
N HIS A 753 -12.59 9.58 -13.84
CA HIS A 753 -11.77 9.91 -14.98
C HIS A 753 -10.67 10.87 -14.54
N THR A 754 -9.42 10.51 -14.80
CA THR A 754 -8.24 11.32 -14.49
C THR A 754 -7.43 11.55 -15.75
N SER A 755 -6.96 12.78 -15.91
CA SER A 755 -6.06 13.19 -16.98
C SER A 755 -4.87 13.94 -16.38
N VAL A 756 -3.73 13.81 -17.06
CA VAL A 756 -2.46 14.37 -16.64
C VAL A 756 -1.92 15.25 -17.74
N ARG A 757 -1.36 16.39 -17.36
CA ARG A 757 -0.38 17.12 -18.15
C ARG A 757 0.94 17.15 -17.41
N SER A 758 1.93 16.47 -17.96
CA SER A 758 3.26 16.39 -17.37
C SER A 758 4.31 16.58 -18.45
N ASN A 759 5.42 17.19 -18.08
CA ASN A 759 6.60 17.26 -18.93
C ASN A 759 7.82 17.07 -18.04
N TYR A 760 8.41 15.88 -18.11
CA TYR A 760 9.63 15.54 -17.38
C TYR A 760 10.49 14.57 -18.18
N GLN A 761 11.68 14.25 -17.68
CA GLN A 761 12.63 13.38 -18.37
C GLN A 761 12.75 12.02 -17.68
N ALA A 762 12.96 10.96 -18.47
CA ALA A 762 13.46 9.67 -18.03
C ALA A 762 14.78 9.40 -18.75
N GLY A 763 15.89 9.81 -18.13
CA GLY A 763 17.17 9.92 -18.84
C GLY A 763 17.10 11.01 -19.91
N ALA A 764 17.35 10.67 -21.17
CA ALA A 764 17.25 11.62 -22.30
C ALA A 764 15.86 11.64 -22.97
N ARG A 765 14.90 10.85 -22.47
CA ARG A 765 13.59 10.68 -23.10
C ARG A 765 12.53 11.58 -22.44
N PRO A 766 11.83 12.43 -23.21
CA PRO A 766 10.72 13.19 -22.66
C PRO A 766 9.54 12.27 -22.33
N ILE A 767 9.01 12.42 -21.13
CA ILE A 767 7.74 11.84 -20.70
C ILE A 767 6.70 12.96 -20.71
N VAL A 768 5.68 12.77 -21.56
CA VAL A 768 4.62 13.75 -21.78
C VAL A 768 3.28 13.13 -21.40
N ASP A 769 2.49 13.87 -20.62
CA ASP A 769 1.11 13.55 -20.25
C ASP A 769 0.90 12.18 -19.58
N GLN A 770 1.91 11.70 -18.85
CA GLN A 770 1.88 10.45 -18.09
C GLN A 770 2.47 10.61 -16.69
N LEU A 771 1.96 9.83 -15.74
CA LEU A 771 2.52 9.65 -14.41
C LEU A 771 2.48 8.15 -14.07
N ILE A 772 3.52 7.68 -13.40
CA ILE A 772 3.56 6.29 -12.92
C ILE A 772 2.40 6.04 -11.95
N GLY A 773 1.74 4.90 -12.12
CA GLY A 773 0.66 4.47 -11.25
C GLY A 773 -0.68 5.17 -11.48
N LEU A 774 -0.81 6.00 -12.52
CA LEU A 774 -2.04 6.72 -12.83
C LEU A 774 -2.83 6.03 -13.96
N SER A 775 -4.04 5.58 -13.66
CA SER A 775 -5.00 5.13 -14.67
C SER A 775 -5.92 6.28 -15.06
N LYS A 776 -6.25 6.36 -16.35
CA LYS A 776 -7.18 7.38 -16.84
C LYS A 776 -8.62 7.14 -16.42
N ASN A 777 -9.03 5.88 -16.32
CA ASN A 777 -10.40 5.50 -16.00
C ASN A 777 -10.40 4.39 -14.95
N SER A 778 -11.28 4.49 -13.97
CA SER A 778 -11.61 3.42 -13.03
C SER A 778 -13.09 3.47 -12.68
N TYR A 779 -13.69 2.32 -12.42
CA TYR A 779 -15.05 2.24 -11.91
C TYR A 779 -15.23 1.04 -10.98
N ASN A 780 -16.20 1.15 -10.10
CA ASN A 780 -16.73 0.03 -9.35
C ASN A 780 -18.24 -0.03 -9.53
N LEU A 781 -18.80 -1.23 -9.54
CA LEU A 781 -20.22 -1.48 -9.58
C LEU A 781 -20.54 -2.63 -8.63
N VAL A 782 -21.42 -2.36 -7.68
CA VAL A 782 -21.89 -3.30 -6.67
C VAL A 782 -23.39 -3.41 -6.80
N GLY A 783 -23.88 -4.61 -7.08
CA GLY A 783 -25.28 -4.96 -6.88
C GLY A 783 -25.41 -5.74 -5.57
N PHE A 784 -26.43 -5.43 -4.78
CA PHE A 784 -26.68 -6.14 -3.53
C PHE A 784 -28.16 -6.36 -3.27
N TYR A 785 -28.42 -7.31 -2.38
CA TYR A 785 -29.71 -7.65 -1.83
C TYR A 785 -29.55 -7.83 -0.32
N ASP A 786 -30.28 -7.10 0.49
CA ASP A 786 -30.12 -7.10 1.94
C ASP A 786 -31.49 -7.01 2.62
N TYR A 787 -32.12 -8.16 2.86
CA TYR A 787 -33.47 -8.25 3.40
C TYR A 787 -33.63 -9.42 4.36
N GLY A 788 -34.19 -9.15 5.54
CA GLY A 788 -34.45 -10.16 6.56
C GLY A 788 -33.17 -10.95 6.93
N PRO A 789 -33.17 -12.29 6.79
CA PRO A 789 -32.01 -13.11 7.10
C PRO A 789 -30.99 -13.21 5.96
N VAL A 790 -31.28 -12.73 4.75
CA VAL A 790 -30.41 -12.91 3.58
C VAL A 790 -29.71 -11.61 3.23
N SER A 791 -28.40 -11.69 3.05
CA SER A 791 -27.58 -10.61 2.48
C SER A 791 -26.72 -11.17 1.36
N ALA A 792 -26.79 -10.62 0.16
CA ALA A 792 -26.02 -11.04 -1.00
C ALA A 792 -25.46 -9.82 -1.72
N ARG A 793 -24.24 -9.93 -2.25
CA ARG A 793 -23.56 -8.84 -2.94
C ARG A 793 -22.68 -9.38 -4.06
N LEU A 794 -22.67 -8.68 -5.18
CA LEU A 794 -21.76 -8.90 -6.30
C LEU A 794 -21.10 -7.58 -6.67
N SER A 795 -19.78 -7.54 -6.69
CA SER A 795 -18.96 -6.37 -6.96
C SER A 795 -18.07 -6.60 -8.16
N TYR A 796 -18.06 -5.65 -9.10
CA TYR A 796 -17.12 -5.62 -10.21
C TYR A 796 -16.29 -4.34 -10.12
N VAL A 797 -14.99 -4.49 -9.91
CA VAL A 797 -14.04 -3.38 -9.86
C VAL A 797 -13.15 -3.45 -11.08
N TRP A 798 -13.03 -2.33 -11.80
CA TRP A 798 -12.22 -2.25 -13.01
C TRP A 798 -11.34 -1.01 -13.03
N ARG A 799 -10.15 -1.17 -13.58
CA ARG A 799 -9.16 -0.11 -13.74
C ARG A 799 -8.50 -0.21 -15.11
N GLY A 800 -8.42 0.94 -15.80
CA GLY A 800 -7.77 1.04 -17.10
C GLY A 800 -6.25 0.93 -17.01
N ARG A 801 -5.60 0.81 -18.18
CA ARG A 801 -4.14 0.72 -18.28
C ARG A 801 -3.41 1.86 -17.56
N TYR A 802 -2.23 1.58 -17.02
CA TYR A 802 -1.38 2.59 -16.39
C TYR A 802 0.11 2.28 -16.58
N LEU A 803 0.92 3.34 -16.56
CA LEU A 803 2.37 3.28 -16.65
C LEU A 803 2.95 2.78 -15.32
N THR A 804 3.86 1.80 -15.35
CA THR A 804 4.58 1.31 -14.16
C THR A 804 6.06 1.65 -14.16
N SER A 805 6.66 1.84 -15.33
CA SER A 805 8.05 2.26 -15.48
C SER A 805 8.19 3.20 -16.66
N ASN A 806 8.93 4.30 -16.46
CA ASN A 806 9.24 5.25 -17.53
C ASN A 806 10.29 4.71 -18.52
N GLY A 807 10.83 3.50 -18.33
CA GLY A 807 11.94 3.00 -19.15
C GLY A 807 13.19 3.86 -19.02
N SER A 808 14.03 3.83 -20.05
CA SER A 808 15.24 4.64 -20.18
C SER A 808 15.48 5.02 -21.65
N THR A 809 16.67 5.55 -21.96
CA THR A 809 17.10 5.76 -23.36
C THR A 809 17.17 4.47 -24.15
N THR A 810 17.47 3.33 -23.51
CA THR A 810 17.66 2.03 -24.16
C THR A 810 16.58 1.02 -23.83
N GLN A 811 15.88 1.18 -22.70
CA GLN A 811 14.80 0.29 -22.30
C GLN A 811 13.43 0.94 -22.53
N THR A 812 12.50 0.22 -23.13
CA THR A 812 11.13 0.73 -23.29
C THR A 812 10.41 0.81 -21.94
N GLU A 813 9.43 1.70 -21.87
CA GLU A 813 8.48 1.81 -20.78
C GLU A 813 7.63 0.56 -20.60
N SER A 814 7.01 0.43 -19.43
CA SER A 814 6.14 -0.71 -19.11
C SER A 814 4.77 -0.23 -18.65
N TYR A 815 3.74 -0.94 -19.10
CA TYR A 815 2.34 -0.68 -18.82
C TYR A 815 1.68 -1.92 -18.24
N VAL A 816 0.87 -1.75 -17.19
CA VAL A 816 -0.12 -2.76 -16.80
C VAL A 816 -1.36 -2.54 -17.66
N ALA A 817 -1.87 -3.62 -18.25
CA ALA A 817 -3.06 -3.61 -19.09
C ALA A 817 -4.33 -3.40 -18.24
N PRO A 818 -5.49 -3.09 -18.86
CA PRO A 818 -6.74 -3.00 -18.13
C PRO A 818 -7.05 -4.30 -17.38
N PHE A 819 -7.49 -4.18 -16.13
CA PHE A 819 -7.79 -5.30 -15.25
C PHE A 819 -9.10 -5.05 -14.50
N GLY A 820 -9.88 -6.10 -14.28
CA GLY A 820 -11.03 -6.05 -13.39
C GLY A 820 -11.27 -7.38 -12.67
N SER A 821 -11.79 -7.28 -11.45
CA SER A 821 -12.14 -8.42 -10.59
C SER A 821 -13.64 -8.46 -10.34
N LEU A 822 -14.21 -9.67 -10.39
CA LEU A 822 -15.58 -9.95 -10.00
C LEU A 822 -15.57 -10.68 -8.67
N ASP A 823 -16.11 -10.06 -7.63
CA ASP A 823 -16.11 -10.57 -6.26
C ASP A 823 -17.55 -10.68 -5.75
N GLY A 824 -17.83 -11.68 -4.91
CA GLY A 824 -19.18 -11.96 -4.41
C GLY A 824 -19.20 -12.29 -2.92
N ASN A 825 -20.30 -11.99 -2.25
CA ASN A 825 -20.58 -12.37 -0.87
C ASN A 825 -22.03 -12.83 -0.76
N LEU A 826 -22.26 -13.91 -0.02
CA LEU A 826 -23.55 -14.38 0.42
C LEU A 826 -23.49 -14.63 1.92
N SER A 827 -24.45 -14.11 2.66
CA SER A 827 -24.55 -14.26 4.10
C SER A 827 -25.99 -14.59 4.50
N PHE A 828 -26.15 -15.50 5.45
CA PHE A 828 -27.44 -15.96 5.94
C PHE A 828 -27.47 -15.97 7.46
N ARG A 829 -28.43 -15.25 8.05
CA ARG A 829 -28.68 -15.22 9.50
C ARG A 829 -29.47 -16.46 9.89
N VAL A 830 -28.78 -17.43 10.48
CA VAL A 830 -29.36 -18.70 10.93
C VAL A 830 -30.05 -18.60 12.29
N LEU A 831 -29.54 -17.72 13.16
CA LEU A 831 -30.10 -17.35 14.46
C LEU A 831 -29.98 -15.82 14.61
N PRO A 832 -30.73 -15.16 15.50
CA PRO A 832 -30.68 -13.71 15.67
C PRO A 832 -29.25 -13.15 15.73
N ASP A 833 -28.36 -13.84 16.45
CA ASP A 833 -26.98 -13.43 16.67
C ASP A 833 -25.95 -14.23 15.87
N THR A 834 -26.38 -15.17 15.01
CA THR A 834 -25.49 -16.06 14.26
C THR A 834 -25.66 -15.94 12.75
N LEU A 835 -24.56 -15.70 12.05
CA LEU A 835 -24.50 -15.51 10.59
C LEU A 835 -23.52 -16.52 9.97
N LEU A 836 -23.98 -17.20 8.93
CA LEU A 836 -23.12 -17.97 8.02
C LEU A 836 -22.76 -17.09 6.83
N SER A 837 -21.52 -17.19 6.34
CA SER A 837 -21.08 -16.45 5.16
C SER A 837 -20.29 -17.32 4.19
N LEU A 838 -20.39 -16.96 2.90
CA LEU A 838 -19.62 -17.44 1.78
C LEU A 838 -19.19 -16.23 0.95
N GLU A 839 -17.89 -16.06 0.74
CA GLU A 839 -17.30 -14.99 -0.05
C GLU A 839 -16.43 -15.59 -1.14
N GLY A 840 -16.39 -14.97 -2.31
CA GLY A 840 -15.58 -15.38 -3.44
C GLY A 840 -14.91 -14.19 -4.08
N ILE A 841 -13.61 -14.29 -4.32
CA ILE A 841 -12.78 -13.24 -4.90
C ILE A 841 -12.23 -13.72 -6.24
N ASN A 842 -12.25 -12.83 -7.23
CA ASN A 842 -11.87 -13.11 -8.61
C ASN A 842 -12.67 -14.29 -9.21
N LEU A 843 -13.99 -14.32 -9.01
CA LEU A 843 -14.90 -15.37 -9.49
C LEU A 843 -14.77 -15.62 -10.99
N ALA A 844 -14.53 -14.57 -11.77
CA ALA A 844 -14.33 -14.65 -13.22
C ALA A 844 -12.98 -15.29 -13.63
N GLY A 845 -12.03 -15.47 -12.70
CA GLY A 845 -10.70 -16.00 -12.99
C GLY A 845 -9.86 -15.07 -13.87
N ALA A 846 -9.98 -13.76 -13.66
CA ALA A 846 -9.23 -12.76 -14.41
C ALA A 846 -7.72 -12.91 -14.17
N LYS A 847 -6.94 -12.65 -15.22
CA LYS A 847 -5.48 -12.63 -15.23
C LYS A 847 -4.99 -11.20 -15.30
N ALA A 848 -3.89 -10.90 -14.61
CA ALA A 848 -3.23 -9.61 -14.76
C ALA A 848 -2.19 -9.70 -15.89
N TYR A 849 -2.15 -8.66 -16.71
CA TYR A 849 -1.26 -8.58 -17.87
C TYR A 849 -0.47 -7.27 -17.85
N SER A 850 0.76 -7.30 -18.36
CA SER A 850 1.55 -6.11 -18.63
C SER A 850 2.28 -6.23 -19.97
N TYR A 851 2.62 -5.10 -20.57
CA TYR A 851 3.35 -5.01 -21.84
C TYR A 851 4.35 -3.85 -21.80
N SER A 852 5.27 -3.84 -22.76
CA SER A 852 6.40 -2.92 -22.80
C SER A 852 6.31 -1.98 -24.00
N GLY A 853 5.96 -0.71 -23.79
CA GLY A 853 5.73 0.28 -24.87
C GLY A 853 4.47 -0.01 -25.69
N ILE A 854 4.50 -1.09 -26.48
CA ILE A 854 3.42 -1.56 -27.37
C ILE A 854 2.95 -2.96 -26.98
N GLU A 855 1.71 -3.30 -27.32
CA GLU A 855 1.08 -4.58 -26.95
C GLU A 855 1.77 -5.83 -27.54
N GLN A 856 2.58 -5.67 -28.59
CA GLN A 856 3.36 -6.78 -29.17
C GLN A 856 4.53 -7.20 -28.27
N ARG A 857 5.03 -6.30 -27.42
CA ARG A 857 6.16 -6.57 -26.52
C ARG A 857 5.63 -7.07 -25.18
N TYR A 858 5.52 -8.40 -25.06
CA TYR A 858 5.12 -9.03 -23.81
C TYR A 858 6.02 -8.58 -22.66
N ASN A 859 5.41 -8.39 -21.51
CA ASN A 859 6.12 -8.13 -20.27
C ASN A 859 5.69 -9.16 -19.25
N GLU A 860 4.44 -9.17 -18.77
CA GLU A 860 4.05 -10.07 -17.68
C GLU A 860 2.63 -10.63 -17.80
N ILE A 861 2.46 -11.89 -17.39
CA ILE A 861 1.18 -12.58 -17.21
C ILE A 861 1.20 -13.17 -15.80
N GLN A 862 0.21 -12.83 -14.97
CA GLN A 862 0.02 -13.41 -13.64
C GLN A 862 -1.33 -14.10 -13.53
N TYR A 863 -1.32 -15.26 -12.87
CA TYR A 863 -2.53 -15.97 -12.49
C TYR A 863 -2.41 -16.54 -11.07
N TYR A 864 -3.19 -15.97 -10.15
CA TYR A 864 -3.28 -16.36 -8.73
C TYR A 864 -4.63 -17.00 -8.38
N GLY A 865 -5.47 -17.29 -9.38
CA GLY A 865 -6.73 -18.00 -9.23
C GLY A 865 -7.82 -17.27 -8.43
N ARG A 866 -8.71 -18.08 -7.84
CA ARG A 866 -9.87 -17.64 -7.04
C ARG A 866 -9.61 -17.91 -5.57
N THR A 867 -10.17 -17.06 -4.71
CA THR A 867 -10.20 -17.31 -3.26
C THR A 867 -11.65 -17.45 -2.81
N ILE A 868 -11.96 -18.48 -2.03
CA ILE A 868 -13.28 -18.72 -1.44
C ILE A 868 -13.12 -18.68 0.07
N LEU A 869 -13.87 -17.82 0.74
CA LEU A 869 -13.93 -17.77 2.19
C LEU A 869 -15.30 -18.26 2.65
N PHE A 870 -15.35 -19.04 3.72
CA PHE A 870 -16.60 -19.47 4.31
C PHE A 870 -16.47 -19.44 5.82
N GLY A 871 -17.56 -19.17 6.54
CA GLY A 871 -17.48 -19.19 7.99
C GLY A 871 -18.76 -18.90 8.73
N ILE A 872 -18.62 -18.89 10.04
CA ILE A 872 -19.66 -18.60 11.01
C ILE A 872 -19.20 -17.45 11.89
N ARG A 873 -20.13 -16.55 12.13
CA ARG A 873 -19.98 -15.50 13.12
C ARG A 873 -21.12 -15.61 14.11
N THR A 874 -20.82 -15.45 15.38
CA THR A 874 -21.83 -15.31 16.42
C THR A 874 -21.53 -14.12 17.33
N GLN A 875 -22.59 -13.51 17.84
CA GLN A 875 -22.55 -12.47 18.86
C GLN A 875 -23.12 -13.04 20.17
N PHE A 876 -22.65 -12.54 21.32
CA PHE A 876 -23.10 -12.89 22.67
C PHE A 876 -23.28 -11.62 23.50
#